data_AF-A0A7S7NU52-F1
#
_entry.id   AF-A0A7S7NU52-F1
#
_cell.length_a   1.000
_cell.length_b   1.000
_cell.length_c   1.000
_cell.angle_alpha   90.00
_cell.angle_beta   90.00
_cell.angle_gamma   90.00
#
_symmetry.space_group_name_H-M   'P 1'
#
loop_
_entity.id
_entity.type
_entity.pdbx_description
1 polymer ?
#
loop_
_entity_poly.entity_id
_entity_poly.type
_entity_poly.pdbx_seq_one_letter_code
_entity_poly.pdbx_strand_id
1 'polypeptide(L)'
;MISTFARVTLGAMLLLALAGQDHPPAKPAITVDYPLNGAVFPPEFPSPTFEWRDAAAEATTWTIDVTFSGGQPGLHARSAGERYTLGRIDPRCISPTNKPPVLTPEQAVGHTWKPDAATWAAIKKYSADGEATLTLSGYTAADPAKPVSQGRVTIKTSSDPVGAPIFYRDVPLMPSDAEKGVIKPLASTAIPLIAWRLRNVAETSSRVVLEGMHSCANCHSFSGDGKTMGMDLDGPRNDKGLYALYPVKPQTSITKENVVAWSAFRGKLGGKLRVGFMSQVSPTGQYVVTTINDPGKAESDYQRRIYRRDFNSNYYVANFKDYRFLQVFYPTRGILAWYSRATARLEPLPGADDPRYVHTNAVWSPDGQYLYFARAEAKDPYPAGVKLAERANDPNETQMKFEIYRIPFNGGKGGVAQPVTGASNNGMSNSFPKISPDGRWLIFVKCANGLLMRPDGKLYIVPAAGGEPRLMNANTRLMNSWHSFSPNSRWLVFSSKSRSPYTQLFLTHIDEQGNDSPAILIDNSTAANRAVNIPEFVNIPQDGLMKISAPVTDYYRLIDVAEEELRKGSLEPAIADFRKALAQDADDPMIHNSLGVALSRTGHPEEAVGEYRKAIALSADFPDAYNNLGGLLLSAGRVEESVTNFEKALQYSPDYAEAHSNLGAALAQLGQIDRALPHMQKSVEYKPTDANARRNLALALYRMGRVKEAVPQAEQAVKLAGSRDPNMLALLSRLYAESGRMPEAVDAARRALALVPNPGNFQFAEELRQRIAQNPATRR
;
A
#
# COMPACT_ATOMS: atom_id res chain seq x y z
N MET A 1 -4.50 52.61 50.97
CA MET A 1 -3.74 52.19 49.79
C MET A 1 -4.10 50.73 49.52
N ILE A 2 -4.88 50.54 48.46
CA ILE A 2 -4.96 49.44 47.50
C ILE A 2 -5.07 47.99 48.02
N SER A 3 -6.27 47.42 47.93
CA SER A 3 -6.48 46.04 47.48
C SER A 3 -7.89 45.85 46.88
N THR A 4 -7.93 45.40 45.62
CA THR A 4 -8.79 44.43 44.91
C THR A 4 -10.26 44.14 45.36
N PHE A 5 -11.06 43.70 44.38
CA PHE A 5 -12.47 43.19 44.36
C PHE A 5 -13.53 44.23 43.90
N ALA A 6 -14.63 43.94 43.22
CA ALA A 6 -15.08 42.92 42.24
C ALA A 6 -16.53 43.28 41.84
N ARG A 7 -16.94 43.01 40.58
CA ARG A 7 -18.34 42.83 40.06
C ARG A 7 -19.33 44.01 40.18
N VAL A 8 -19.77 44.60 39.05
CA VAL A 8 -20.94 44.22 38.21
C VAL A 8 -22.29 44.34 38.93
N THR A 9 -23.09 45.37 38.61
CA THR A 9 -24.43 45.25 37.97
C THR A 9 -25.14 46.59 37.70
N LEU A 10 -25.95 46.56 36.63
CA LEU A 10 -27.18 47.31 36.35
C LEU A 10 -27.13 48.76 35.84
N GLY A 11 -27.64 48.93 34.62
CA GLY A 11 -28.36 50.15 34.23
C GLY A 11 -28.31 50.49 32.75
N ALA A 12 -29.15 49.84 31.91
CA ALA A 12 -29.78 50.48 30.75
C ALA A 12 -30.77 49.50 30.08
N MET A 13 -32.07 49.76 30.28
CA MET A 13 -33.15 49.18 29.51
C MET A 13 -33.95 50.32 28.88
N LEU A 14 -34.30 50.12 27.60
CA LEU A 14 -35.32 50.82 26.81
C LEU A 14 -35.07 52.28 26.40
N LEU A 15 -34.81 52.49 25.10
CA LEU A 15 -35.78 53.10 24.15
C LEU A 15 -35.13 53.22 22.77
N LEU A 16 -35.49 52.33 21.84
CA LEU A 16 -35.38 52.57 20.41
C LEU A 16 -36.47 51.75 19.72
N ALA A 17 -37.55 52.45 19.39
CA ALA A 17 -38.59 51.98 18.49
C ALA A 17 -38.59 52.90 17.26
N LEU A 18 -38.76 52.26 16.10
CA LEU A 18 -39.18 52.79 14.80
C LEU A 18 -38.09 53.32 13.86
N ALA A 19 -37.65 52.43 12.97
CA ALA A 19 -37.83 52.62 11.53
C ALA A 19 -37.86 51.22 10.87
N GLY A 20 -39.06 50.67 10.70
CA GLY A 20 -39.28 49.49 9.86
C GLY A 20 -39.20 49.90 8.40
N GLN A 21 -38.16 49.42 7.70
CA GLN A 21 -38.27 49.19 6.26
C GLN A 21 -38.78 47.77 6.08
N ASP A 22 -40.01 47.63 5.61
CA ASP A 22 -40.55 46.39 5.06
C ASP A 22 -39.71 46.03 3.82
N HIS A 23 -38.58 45.35 4.03
CA HIS A 23 -38.01 44.57 2.97
C HIS A 23 -38.99 43.43 2.69
N PRO A 24 -39.46 43.26 1.43
CA PRO A 24 -40.21 42.07 1.08
C PRO A 24 -39.37 40.86 1.51
N PRO A 25 -39.99 39.79 2.04
CA PRO A 25 -39.24 38.60 2.44
C PRO A 25 -38.32 38.21 1.28
N ALA A 26 -37.02 38.11 1.57
CA ALA A 26 -36.04 37.73 0.56
C ALA A 26 -36.55 36.44 -0.10
N LYS A 27 -36.66 36.46 -1.43
CA LYS A 27 -37.12 35.30 -2.19
C LYS A 27 -36.34 34.06 -1.74
N PRO A 28 -37.00 32.88 -1.63
CA PRO A 28 -36.29 31.63 -1.42
C PRO A 28 -35.07 31.53 -2.37
N ALA A 29 -33.91 31.16 -1.83
CA ALA A 29 -32.67 31.17 -2.59
C ALA A 29 -32.47 29.84 -3.32
N ILE A 30 -32.04 29.90 -4.59
CA ILE A 30 -31.42 28.76 -5.27
C ILE A 30 -29.97 28.68 -4.83
N THR A 31 -29.57 27.51 -4.33
CA THR A 31 -28.17 27.19 -4.02
C THR A 31 -27.56 26.43 -5.20
N VAL A 32 -26.57 27.03 -5.87
CA VAL A 32 -25.80 26.32 -6.90
C VAL A 32 -24.74 25.45 -6.21
N ASP A 33 -24.91 24.14 -6.28
CA ASP A 33 -24.03 23.16 -5.63
C ASP A 33 -22.82 22.80 -6.52
N TYR A 34 -22.93 23.00 -7.85
CA TYR A 34 -21.85 22.77 -8.81
C TYR A 34 -22.11 23.45 -10.17
N PRO A 35 -21.08 23.94 -10.87
CA PRO A 35 -19.74 24.28 -10.39
C PRO A 35 -19.77 25.26 -9.22
N LEU A 36 -18.68 25.31 -8.45
CA LEU A 36 -18.56 26.33 -7.40
C LEU A 36 -18.27 27.70 -8.03
N ASN A 37 -18.68 28.77 -7.34
CA ASN A 37 -18.43 30.13 -7.79
C ASN A 37 -16.93 30.41 -7.96
N GLY A 38 -16.54 30.93 -9.12
CA GLY A 38 -15.15 31.17 -9.51
C GLY A 38 -14.46 29.97 -10.17
N ALA A 39 -15.18 28.88 -10.48
CA ALA A 39 -14.61 27.74 -11.18
C ALA A 39 -14.05 28.14 -12.56
N VAL A 40 -12.87 27.58 -12.90
CA VAL A 40 -12.18 27.82 -14.16
C VAL A 40 -12.13 26.52 -14.97
N PHE A 41 -12.56 26.58 -16.22
CA PHE A 41 -12.60 25.43 -17.14
C PHE A 41 -11.51 25.50 -18.21
N PRO A 42 -10.87 24.39 -18.57
CA PRO A 42 -9.99 24.33 -19.75
C PRO A 42 -10.76 24.61 -21.05
N PRO A 43 -10.11 25.17 -22.08
CA PRO A 43 -10.74 25.44 -23.37
C PRO A 43 -11.27 24.16 -24.05
N GLU A 44 -10.61 23.02 -23.85
CA GLU A 44 -11.01 21.73 -24.40
C GLU A 44 -12.08 21.00 -23.57
N PHE A 45 -12.42 21.48 -22.36
CA PHE A 45 -13.29 20.73 -21.44
C PHE A 45 -14.70 20.51 -22.02
N PRO A 46 -15.29 19.30 -21.89
CA PRO A 46 -16.65 19.02 -22.33
C PRO A 46 -17.66 19.74 -21.45
N SER A 47 -18.92 19.77 -21.89
CA SER A 47 -19.99 20.43 -21.14
C SER A 47 -20.12 19.84 -19.72
N PRO A 48 -19.97 20.64 -18.65
CA PRO A 48 -20.15 20.17 -17.29
C PRO A 48 -21.65 20.06 -16.97
N THR A 49 -21.99 19.21 -16.02
CA THR A 49 -23.33 19.23 -15.42
C THR A 49 -23.36 20.34 -14.37
N PHE A 50 -24.27 21.29 -14.47
CA PHE A 50 -24.60 22.21 -13.39
C PHE A 50 -25.59 21.54 -12.45
N GLU A 51 -25.44 21.77 -11.15
CA GLU A 51 -26.26 21.19 -10.10
C GLU A 51 -26.72 22.30 -9.14
N TRP A 52 -28.00 22.29 -8.78
CA TRP A 52 -28.56 23.23 -7.81
C TRP A 52 -29.68 22.63 -6.98
N ARG A 53 -30.00 23.29 -5.87
CA ARG A 53 -31.19 23.05 -5.06
C ARG A 53 -31.98 24.33 -4.95
N ASP A 54 -33.30 24.21 -5.03
CA ASP A 54 -34.22 25.33 -4.88
C ASP A 54 -34.95 25.22 -3.54
N ALA A 55 -34.92 26.29 -2.74
CA ALA A 55 -35.65 26.36 -1.49
C ALA A 55 -37.15 26.64 -1.69
N ALA A 56 -37.57 27.14 -2.85
CA ALA A 56 -38.98 27.30 -3.20
C ALA A 56 -39.57 25.95 -3.64
N ALA A 57 -40.38 25.33 -2.77
CA ALA A 57 -41.00 24.03 -3.04
C ALA A 57 -42.03 24.08 -4.19
N GLU A 58 -42.57 25.27 -4.46
CA GLU A 58 -43.53 25.57 -5.52
C GLU A 58 -42.88 25.79 -6.90
N ALA A 59 -41.55 25.91 -6.98
CA ALA A 59 -40.85 26.04 -8.24
C ALA A 59 -40.88 24.70 -9.01
N THR A 60 -41.35 24.75 -10.26
CA THR A 60 -41.51 23.57 -11.12
C THR A 60 -40.74 23.67 -12.44
N THR A 61 -40.31 24.88 -12.83
CA THR A 61 -39.50 25.12 -14.03
C THR A 61 -38.45 26.18 -13.74
N TRP A 62 -37.33 26.14 -14.45
CA TRP A 62 -36.21 27.07 -14.24
C TRP A 62 -35.73 27.65 -15.56
N THR A 63 -35.28 28.90 -15.52
CA THR A 63 -34.46 29.49 -16.58
C THR A 63 -33.01 29.56 -16.14
N ILE A 64 -32.10 29.46 -17.11
CA ILE A 64 -30.67 29.67 -16.92
C ILE A 64 -30.27 30.76 -17.90
N ASP A 65 -30.02 31.95 -17.35
CA ASP A 65 -29.61 33.13 -18.10
C ASP A 65 -28.10 33.34 -17.91
N VAL A 66 -27.34 33.29 -19.00
CA VAL A 66 -25.89 33.49 -18.98
C VAL A 66 -25.57 34.88 -19.50
N THR A 67 -24.89 35.66 -18.67
CA THR A 67 -24.38 36.99 -19.01
C THR A 67 -22.88 36.98 -19.04
N PHE A 68 -22.29 37.79 -19.92
CA PHE A 68 -20.84 37.86 -20.10
C PHE A 68 -20.36 39.27 -19.78
N SER A 69 -19.30 39.36 -18.98
CA SER A 69 -18.68 40.63 -18.60
C SER A 69 -18.18 41.48 -19.78
N GLY A 70 -17.88 40.85 -20.93
CA GLY A 70 -17.45 41.53 -22.15
C GLY A 70 -18.58 42.09 -23.03
N GLY A 71 -19.83 42.05 -22.58
CA GLY A 71 -20.98 42.64 -23.30
C GLY A 71 -21.46 41.83 -24.51
N GLN A 72 -21.00 40.59 -24.68
CA GLN A 72 -21.50 39.66 -25.70
C GLN A 72 -22.98 39.32 -25.45
N PRO A 73 -23.74 38.92 -26.49
CA PRO A 73 -25.13 38.51 -26.33
C PRO A 73 -25.28 37.42 -25.28
N GLY A 74 -26.19 37.64 -24.33
CA GLY A 74 -26.51 36.64 -23.31
C GLY A 74 -27.11 35.37 -23.92
N LEU A 75 -26.98 34.26 -23.20
CA LEU A 75 -27.61 32.99 -23.57
C LEU A 75 -28.78 32.72 -22.64
N HIS A 76 -29.81 32.08 -23.16
CA HIS A 76 -30.99 31.69 -22.39
C HIS A 76 -31.27 30.21 -22.60
N ALA A 77 -31.42 29.47 -21.50
CA ALA A 77 -31.87 28.09 -21.50
C ALA A 77 -33.02 27.90 -20.53
N ARG A 78 -33.81 26.85 -20.76
CA ARG A 78 -34.87 26.41 -19.84
C ARG A 78 -34.54 25.01 -19.35
N SER A 79 -34.90 24.73 -18.11
CA SER A 79 -34.79 23.42 -17.48
C SER A 79 -36.14 23.07 -16.84
N ALA A 80 -36.55 21.80 -17.03
CA ALA A 80 -37.71 21.24 -16.35
C ALA A 80 -37.35 20.72 -14.94
N GLY A 81 -36.12 20.99 -14.47
CA GLY A 81 -35.61 20.52 -13.19
C GLY A 81 -35.16 19.06 -13.23
N GLU A 82 -34.44 18.67 -14.28
CA GLU A 82 -33.90 17.33 -14.46
C GLU A 82 -33.17 16.86 -13.19
N ARG A 83 -33.50 15.67 -12.70
CA ARG A 83 -32.95 15.17 -11.44
C ARG A 83 -31.54 14.63 -11.62
N TYR A 84 -30.75 14.74 -10.56
CA TYR A 84 -29.43 14.11 -10.52
C TYR A 84 -29.57 12.59 -10.72
N THR A 85 -28.74 12.03 -11.60
CA THR A 85 -28.70 10.59 -11.84
C THR A 85 -27.35 10.02 -11.44
N LEU A 86 -27.38 8.85 -10.81
CA LEU A 86 -26.16 8.14 -10.48
C LEU A 86 -25.51 7.60 -11.76
N GLY A 87 -24.19 7.72 -11.86
CA GLY A 87 -23.43 7.12 -12.95
C GLY A 87 -23.53 5.59 -12.97
N ARG A 88 -23.12 4.98 -14.09
CA ARG A 88 -23.15 3.53 -14.31
C ARG A 88 -22.52 2.75 -13.14
N ILE A 89 -23.20 1.71 -12.67
CA ILE A 89 -22.68 0.74 -11.71
C ILE A 89 -22.03 -0.44 -12.46
N ASP A 90 -20.83 -0.84 -12.04
CA ASP A 90 -20.21 -2.09 -12.48
C ASP A 90 -20.71 -3.24 -11.57
N PRO A 91 -21.53 -4.18 -12.07
CA PRO A 91 -22.10 -5.25 -11.25
C PRO A 91 -21.04 -6.24 -10.74
N ARG A 92 -19.88 -6.33 -11.40
CA ARG A 92 -18.75 -7.17 -10.96
C ARG A 92 -18.09 -6.64 -9.68
N CYS A 93 -18.35 -5.37 -9.35
CA CYS A 93 -17.78 -4.66 -8.21
C CYS A 93 -18.77 -4.57 -7.03
N ILE A 94 -19.71 -5.52 -6.93
CA ILE A 94 -20.67 -5.65 -5.84
C ILE A 94 -20.34 -6.89 -5.03
N SER A 95 -20.29 -6.74 -3.71
CA SER A 95 -19.96 -7.78 -2.75
C SER A 95 -20.77 -7.60 -1.46
N PRO A 96 -20.88 -8.63 -0.59
CA PRO A 96 -21.58 -8.50 0.69
C PRO A 96 -21.00 -7.44 1.64
N THR A 97 -19.78 -6.96 1.36
CA THR A 97 -18.98 -6.09 2.23
C THR A 97 -18.85 -4.66 1.70
N ASN A 98 -19.42 -4.35 0.54
CA ASN A 98 -19.58 -2.99 0.06
C ASN A 98 -21.04 -2.69 -0.28
N LYS A 99 -21.33 -1.42 -0.53
CA LYS A 99 -22.65 -0.98 -0.98
C LYS A 99 -22.46 -0.15 -2.25
N PRO A 100 -23.28 -0.37 -3.29
CA PRO A 100 -23.37 0.59 -4.39
C PRO A 100 -23.65 1.99 -3.85
N PRO A 101 -23.06 3.04 -4.44
CA PRO A 101 -23.36 4.40 -4.03
C PRO A 101 -24.86 4.68 -4.22
N VAL A 102 -25.42 5.46 -3.30
CA VAL A 102 -26.78 5.99 -3.39
C VAL A 102 -26.69 7.50 -3.37
N LEU A 103 -27.71 8.17 -3.91
CA LEU A 103 -27.80 9.62 -3.84
C LEU A 103 -27.88 10.05 -2.36
N THR A 104 -27.14 11.09 -1.99
CA THR A 104 -27.37 11.74 -0.70
C THR A 104 -28.75 12.41 -0.69
N PRO A 105 -29.33 12.72 0.49
CA PRO A 105 -30.57 13.47 0.57
C PRO A 105 -30.53 14.78 -0.24
N GLU A 106 -29.39 15.47 -0.24
CA GLU A 106 -29.19 16.70 -1.00
C GLU A 106 -29.17 16.44 -2.51
N GLN A 107 -28.48 15.39 -2.97
CA GLN A 107 -28.47 15.01 -4.39
C GLN A 107 -29.85 14.56 -4.88
N ALA A 108 -30.63 13.87 -4.04
CA ALA A 108 -31.94 13.36 -4.40
C ALA A 108 -32.97 14.48 -4.68
N VAL A 109 -32.86 15.61 -3.97
CA VAL A 109 -33.70 16.81 -4.20
C VAL A 109 -33.06 17.81 -5.17
N GLY A 110 -31.83 17.57 -5.58
CA GLY A 110 -31.10 18.42 -6.53
C GLY A 110 -31.68 18.35 -7.94
N HIS A 111 -31.45 19.43 -8.66
CA HIS A 111 -31.73 19.59 -10.08
C HIS A 111 -30.43 19.77 -10.84
N THR A 112 -30.48 19.46 -12.14
CA THR A 112 -29.31 19.45 -13.01
C THR A 112 -29.60 20.06 -14.36
N TRP A 113 -28.56 20.61 -14.98
CA TRP A 113 -28.62 21.12 -16.34
C TRP A 113 -27.26 20.91 -16.98
N LYS A 114 -27.24 20.29 -18.16
CA LYS A 114 -26.03 20.14 -18.96
C LYS A 114 -26.22 20.93 -20.25
N PRO A 115 -25.50 22.05 -20.45
CA PRO A 115 -25.60 22.80 -21.70
C PRO A 115 -25.29 21.89 -22.88
N ASP A 116 -26.01 22.06 -23.99
CA ASP A 116 -25.67 21.39 -25.24
C ASP A 116 -24.29 21.86 -25.77
N ALA A 117 -23.80 21.18 -26.79
CA ALA A 117 -22.47 21.46 -27.33
C ALA A 117 -22.32 22.90 -27.88
N ALA A 118 -23.36 23.47 -28.48
CA ALA A 118 -23.31 24.81 -29.05
C ALA A 118 -23.37 25.87 -27.95
N THR A 119 -24.26 25.71 -26.98
CA THR A 119 -24.37 26.56 -25.79
C THR A 119 -23.06 26.55 -25.01
N TRP A 120 -22.48 25.38 -24.75
CA TRP A 120 -21.21 25.28 -24.04
C TRP A 120 -20.04 25.88 -24.82
N ALA A 121 -19.98 25.69 -26.14
CA ALA A 121 -18.96 26.33 -26.98
C ALA A 121 -19.05 27.86 -26.93
N ALA A 122 -20.26 28.42 -26.93
CA ALA A 122 -20.49 29.86 -26.78
C ALA A 122 -20.07 30.36 -25.39
N ILE A 123 -20.45 29.67 -24.32
CA ILE A 123 -20.03 29.99 -22.95
C ILE A 123 -18.50 30.02 -22.87
N LYS A 124 -17.82 28.98 -23.40
CA LYS A 124 -16.35 28.93 -23.38
C LYS A 124 -15.70 30.06 -24.14
N LYS A 125 -16.20 30.35 -25.34
CA LYS A 125 -15.71 31.44 -26.19
C LYS A 125 -15.85 32.80 -25.51
N TYR A 126 -17.01 33.10 -24.93
CA TYR A 126 -17.30 34.42 -24.37
C TYR A 126 -16.83 34.60 -22.92
N SER A 127 -16.39 33.52 -22.26
CA SER A 127 -15.78 33.56 -20.93
C SER A 127 -14.26 33.37 -20.92
N ALA A 128 -13.59 33.47 -22.09
CA ALA A 128 -12.14 33.40 -22.17
C ALA A 128 -11.48 34.66 -21.60
N ASP A 129 -11.98 35.84 -21.99
CA ASP A 129 -11.43 37.15 -21.62
C ASP A 129 -12.16 37.80 -20.42
N GLY A 130 -13.12 37.09 -19.83
CA GLY A 130 -13.94 37.59 -18.74
C GLY A 130 -14.82 36.52 -18.12
N GLU A 131 -15.58 36.89 -17.11
CA GLU A 131 -16.48 35.97 -16.41
C GLU A 131 -17.81 35.78 -17.17
N ALA A 132 -18.32 34.55 -17.10
CA ALA A 132 -19.71 34.23 -17.39
C ALA A 132 -20.48 34.06 -16.08
N THR A 133 -21.51 34.86 -15.87
CA THR A 133 -22.42 34.74 -14.73
C THR A 133 -23.71 34.06 -15.18
N LEU A 134 -23.95 32.88 -14.63
CA LEU A 134 -25.18 32.12 -14.81
C LEU A 134 -26.14 32.49 -13.69
N THR A 135 -27.33 32.96 -14.07
CA THR A 135 -28.43 33.26 -13.16
C THR A 135 -29.50 32.20 -13.35
N LEU A 136 -29.77 31.45 -12.28
CA LEU A 136 -30.87 30.48 -12.24
C LEU A 136 -32.08 31.16 -11.61
N SER A 137 -33.23 31.06 -12.27
CA SER A 137 -34.49 31.62 -11.76
C SER A 137 -35.57 30.54 -11.78
N GLY A 138 -36.20 30.28 -10.64
CA GLY A 138 -37.27 29.28 -10.50
C GLY A 138 -38.65 29.91 -10.63
N TYR A 139 -39.55 29.20 -11.29
CA TYR A 139 -40.91 29.64 -11.61
C TYR A 139 -41.93 28.60 -11.21
N THR A 140 -43.13 29.06 -10.85
CA THR A 140 -44.26 28.19 -10.57
C THR A 140 -45.02 27.87 -11.86
N ALA A 141 -45.81 26.80 -11.87
CA ALA A 141 -46.72 26.52 -12.97
C ALA A 141 -47.83 27.58 -13.13
N ALA A 142 -48.19 28.29 -12.06
CA ALA A 142 -49.28 29.27 -12.03
C ALA A 142 -48.88 30.63 -12.61
N ASP A 143 -47.61 31.04 -12.45
CA ASP A 143 -47.07 32.28 -12.98
C ASP A 143 -45.67 32.06 -13.57
N PRO A 144 -45.58 31.73 -14.87
CA PRO A 144 -44.31 31.50 -15.56
C PRO A 144 -43.56 32.80 -15.90
N ALA A 145 -44.10 33.98 -15.60
CA ALA A 145 -43.49 35.26 -15.92
C ALA A 145 -42.67 35.83 -14.74
N LYS A 146 -43.02 35.48 -13.50
CA LYS A 146 -42.38 36.03 -12.29
C LYS A 146 -41.60 34.97 -11.53
N PRO A 147 -40.26 35.12 -11.35
CA PRO A 147 -39.48 34.13 -10.63
C PRO A 147 -39.76 34.20 -9.13
N VAL A 148 -39.97 33.04 -8.51
CA VAL A 148 -40.19 32.87 -7.07
C VAL A 148 -38.89 32.63 -6.31
N SER A 149 -37.85 32.16 -6.99
CA SER A 149 -36.52 31.89 -6.42
C SER A 149 -35.42 32.28 -7.40
N GLN A 150 -34.22 32.54 -6.88
CA GLN A 150 -33.07 32.91 -7.72
C GLN A 150 -31.74 32.50 -7.08
N GLY A 151 -30.77 32.17 -7.93
CA GLY A 151 -29.39 31.84 -7.55
C GLY A 151 -28.43 32.24 -8.65
N ARG A 152 -27.14 32.34 -8.33
CA ARG A 152 -26.12 32.69 -9.33
C ARG A 152 -24.81 31.95 -9.10
N VAL A 153 -24.10 31.70 -10.18
CA VAL A 153 -22.73 31.21 -10.17
C VAL A 153 -21.93 31.90 -11.26
N THR A 154 -20.69 32.25 -10.95
CA THR A 154 -19.75 32.79 -11.93
C THR A 154 -18.69 31.76 -12.27
N ILE A 155 -18.37 31.63 -13.56
CA ILE A 155 -17.32 30.75 -14.08
C ILE A 155 -16.47 31.48 -15.12
N LYS A 156 -15.28 30.93 -15.40
CA LYS A 156 -14.38 31.41 -16.45
C LYS A 156 -13.84 30.26 -17.30
N THR A 157 -13.45 30.55 -18.53
CA THR A 157 -12.66 29.63 -19.36
C THR A 157 -11.22 30.12 -19.39
N SER A 158 -10.27 29.24 -19.10
CA SER A 158 -8.85 29.56 -19.17
C SER A 158 -8.37 29.59 -20.62
N SER A 159 -7.36 30.40 -20.91
CA SER A 159 -6.57 30.31 -22.13
C SER A 159 -5.58 29.15 -22.10
N ASP A 160 -5.28 28.61 -20.92
CA ASP A 160 -4.33 27.51 -20.74
C ASP A 160 -5.02 26.17 -21.03
N PRO A 161 -4.63 25.43 -22.08
CA PRO A 161 -5.08 24.05 -22.26
C PRO A 161 -4.48 23.15 -21.17
N VAL A 162 -5.10 22.01 -20.91
CA VAL A 162 -4.49 20.96 -20.08
C VAL A 162 -3.39 20.26 -20.87
N GLY A 163 -3.65 19.96 -22.16
CA GLY A 163 -2.62 19.57 -23.12
C GLY A 163 -1.98 18.19 -22.94
N ALA A 164 -2.41 17.40 -21.95
CA ALA A 164 -1.88 16.06 -21.70
C ALA A 164 -2.95 15.11 -21.13
N PRO A 165 -2.90 13.82 -21.46
CA PRO A 165 -3.75 12.82 -20.81
C PRO A 165 -3.32 12.55 -19.37
N ILE A 166 -4.27 12.07 -18.58
CA ILE A 166 -4.09 11.65 -17.19
C ILE A 166 -4.14 10.13 -17.14
N PHE A 167 -3.04 9.50 -16.72
CA PHE A 167 -2.98 8.08 -16.44
C PHE A 167 -3.33 7.85 -14.97
N TYR A 168 -4.17 6.86 -14.67
CA TYR A 168 -4.57 6.57 -13.29
C TYR A 168 -5.05 5.14 -13.12
N ARG A 169 -5.17 4.73 -11.86
CA ARG A 169 -5.64 3.41 -11.45
C ARG A 169 -7.13 3.46 -11.10
N ASP A 170 -7.89 2.53 -11.65
CA ASP A 170 -9.32 2.30 -11.44
C ASP A 170 -9.50 1.07 -10.53
N VAL A 171 -9.98 1.27 -9.29
CA VAL A 171 -9.97 0.26 -8.23
C VAL A 171 -11.39 -0.03 -7.71
N PRO A 172 -11.82 -1.30 -7.63
CA PRO A 172 -13.01 -1.67 -6.87
C PRO A 172 -12.74 -1.64 -5.36
N LEU A 173 -13.61 -0.99 -4.58
CA LEU A 173 -13.52 -0.98 -3.11
C LEU A 173 -14.43 -2.07 -2.53
N MET A 174 -13.90 -3.30 -2.41
CA MET A 174 -14.61 -4.50 -1.94
C MET A 174 -13.80 -5.24 -0.87
N PRO A 175 -13.80 -4.77 0.40
CA PRO A 175 -13.01 -5.41 1.45
C PRO A 175 -13.46 -6.86 1.68
N SER A 176 -12.56 -7.79 1.94
CA SER A 176 -12.91 -9.22 2.09
C SER A 176 -12.30 -9.82 3.35
N ASP A 177 -13.11 -10.61 4.07
CA ASP A 177 -12.64 -11.44 5.20
C ASP A 177 -12.02 -12.74 4.64
N ALA A 178 -10.82 -12.64 4.07
CA ALA A 178 -10.16 -13.77 3.41
C ALA A 178 -9.60 -14.81 4.40
N GLU A 179 -9.32 -14.39 5.64
CA GLU A 179 -8.91 -15.27 6.74
C GLU A 179 -9.64 -14.81 8.02
N LYS A 180 -9.90 -15.72 8.96
CA LYS A 180 -10.65 -15.40 10.19
C LYS A 180 -9.93 -14.30 10.98
N GLY A 181 -10.51 -13.09 10.99
CA GLY A 181 -9.96 -11.91 11.68
C GLY A 181 -8.97 -11.08 10.86
N VAL A 182 -8.75 -11.38 9.57
CA VAL A 182 -7.87 -10.60 8.68
C VAL A 182 -8.69 -10.03 7.52
N ILE A 183 -8.86 -8.71 7.52
CA ILE A 183 -9.50 -7.97 6.43
C ILE A 183 -8.46 -7.70 5.35
N LYS A 184 -8.74 -8.10 4.10
CA LYS A 184 -7.97 -7.68 2.92
C LYS A 184 -8.69 -6.53 2.20
N PRO A 185 -7.95 -5.57 1.62
CA PRO A 185 -8.55 -4.48 0.84
C PRO A 185 -9.43 -4.95 -0.33
N LEU A 186 -9.03 -6.07 -0.92
CA LEU A 186 -9.68 -6.71 -2.05
C LEU A 186 -9.40 -8.22 -1.98
N ALA A 187 -10.38 -9.04 -2.34
CA ALA A 187 -10.17 -10.47 -2.49
C ALA A 187 -9.23 -10.77 -3.67
N SER A 188 -8.42 -11.82 -3.57
CA SER A 188 -7.48 -12.22 -4.64
C SER A 188 -8.19 -12.46 -5.98
N THR A 189 -9.41 -13.00 -5.96
CA THR A 189 -10.25 -13.22 -7.15
C THR A 189 -10.74 -11.93 -7.81
N ALA A 190 -10.73 -10.81 -7.08
CA ALA A 190 -11.15 -9.51 -7.57
C ALA A 190 -9.97 -8.62 -7.99
N ILE A 191 -8.71 -9.03 -7.77
CA ILE A 191 -7.52 -8.29 -8.25
C ILE A 191 -7.58 -8.01 -9.76
N PRO A 192 -7.96 -8.97 -10.64
CA PRO A 192 -8.08 -8.72 -12.08
C PRO A 192 -9.10 -7.65 -12.48
N LEU A 193 -9.99 -7.25 -11.58
CA LEU A 193 -10.94 -6.16 -11.83
C LEU A 193 -10.28 -4.78 -11.70
N ILE A 194 -9.06 -4.67 -11.16
CA ILE A 194 -8.30 -3.42 -11.18
C ILE A 194 -7.89 -3.13 -12.63
N ALA A 195 -8.11 -1.89 -13.05
CA ALA A 195 -7.71 -1.42 -14.37
C ALA A 195 -6.82 -0.17 -14.25
N TRP A 196 -6.05 0.11 -15.29
CA TRP A 196 -5.42 1.40 -15.50
C TRP A 196 -6.03 2.04 -16.72
N ARG A 197 -6.23 3.34 -16.62
CA ARG A 197 -6.96 4.13 -17.59
C ARG A 197 -6.17 5.34 -18.00
N LEU A 198 -6.44 5.79 -19.22
CA LEU A 198 -5.98 7.06 -19.74
C LEU A 198 -7.19 7.97 -19.96
N ARG A 199 -7.15 9.17 -19.39
CA ARG A 199 -8.21 10.19 -19.48
C ARG A 199 -7.68 11.44 -20.16
N ASN A 200 -8.15 11.68 -21.36
CA ASN A 200 -8.06 12.98 -22.01
C ASN A 200 -9.20 13.86 -21.53
N VAL A 201 -8.90 15.04 -20.98
CA VAL A 201 -9.92 15.93 -20.43
C VAL A 201 -10.88 16.50 -21.49
N ALA A 202 -10.51 16.46 -22.77
CA ALA A 202 -11.36 16.88 -23.87
C ALA A 202 -12.49 15.89 -24.20
N GLU A 203 -12.33 14.62 -23.80
CA GLU A 203 -13.29 13.55 -24.09
C GLU A 203 -14.34 13.45 -22.96
N THR A 204 -15.35 12.59 -23.11
CA THR A 204 -16.37 12.32 -22.07
C THR A 204 -16.22 10.97 -21.38
N SER A 205 -15.19 10.18 -21.74
CA SER A 205 -14.91 8.89 -21.12
C SER A 205 -13.41 8.60 -21.04
N SER A 206 -13.05 7.56 -20.29
CA SER A 206 -11.66 7.11 -20.15
C SER A 206 -11.41 5.81 -20.91
N ARG A 207 -10.24 5.70 -21.55
CA ARG A 207 -9.77 4.48 -22.20
C ARG A 207 -9.15 3.54 -21.19
N VAL A 208 -9.51 2.25 -21.20
CA VAL A 208 -8.76 1.22 -20.46
C VAL A 208 -7.49 0.92 -21.24
N VAL A 209 -6.34 0.97 -20.58
CA VAL A 209 -5.05 0.67 -21.18
C VAL A 209 -4.41 -0.59 -20.59
N LEU A 210 -4.75 -0.97 -19.36
CA LEU A 210 -4.29 -2.22 -18.71
C LEU A 210 -5.41 -2.77 -17.83
N GLU A 211 -5.67 -4.07 -17.88
CA GLU A 211 -6.62 -4.76 -17.01
C GLU A 211 -6.27 -6.25 -16.93
N GLY A 212 -6.94 -7.00 -16.04
CA GLY A 212 -6.78 -8.45 -15.97
C GLY A 212 -5.52 -8.93 -15.26
N MET A 213 -4.76 -8.03 -14.62
CA MET A 213 -3.56 -8.43 -13.88
C MET A 213 -3.93 -9.26 -12.64
N HIS A 214 -3.21 -10.36 -12.44
CA HIS A 214 -3.42 -11.24 -11.29
C HIS A 214 -2.57 -10.88 -10.08
N SER A 215 -1.56 -10.03 -10.28
CA SER A 215 -0.85 -9.33 -9.21
C SER A 215 -1.26 -7.86 -9.16
N CYS A 216 -1.16 -7.27 -7.97
CA CYS A 216 -1.43 -5.84 -7.80
C CYS A 216 -0.22 -5.03 -8.28
N ALA A 217 -0.48 -3.82 -8.78
CA ALA A 217 0.56 -2.83 -9.03
C ALA A 217 0.17 -1.56 -8.27
N ASN A 218 1.13 -0.96 -7.57
CA ASN A 218 0.83 0.08 -6.58
C ASN A 218 1.04 1.47 -7.17
N CYS A 219 2.29 1.91 -7.31
CA CYS A 219 2.64 3.25 -7.76
C CYS A 219 3.15 3.23 -9.20
N HIS A 220 3.04 4.37 -9.89
CA HIS A 220 3.61 4.56 -11.21
C HIS A 220 4.09 6.01 -11.36
N SER A 221 5.01 6.22 -12.30
CA SER A 221 5.55 7.54 -12.65
C SER A 221 6.08 7.54 -14.07
N PHE A 222 6.30 8.73 -14.61
CA PHE A 222 6.82 8.94 -15.95
C PHE A 222 8.02 9.87 -15.92
N SER A 223 8.94 9.71 -16.88
CA SER A 223 9.94 10.73 -17.18
C SER A 223 9.28 12.05 -17.61
N GLY A 224 10.00 13.16 -17.56
CA GLY A 224 9.44 14.49 -17.85
C GLY A 224 8.94 14.64 -19.29
N ASP A 225 9.51 13.87 -20.22
CA ASP A 225 9.07 13.78 -21.61
C ASP A 225 7.99 12.71 -21.85
N GLY A 226 7.53 12.03 -20.80
CA GLY A 226 6.51 10.98 -20.86
C GLY A 226 6.97 9.67 -21.54
N LYS A 227 8.23 9.54 -21.97
CA LYS A 227 8.70 8.40 -22.80
C LYS A 227 9.17 7.20 -22.00
N THR A 228 9.44 7.35 -20.72
CA THR A 228 9.80 6.24 -19.83
C THR A 228 8.76 6.12 -18.75
N MET A 229 8.17 4.94 -18.58
CA MET A 229 7.25 4.64 -17.50
C MET A 229 7.90 3.71 -16.50
N GLY A 230 7.71 4.01 -15.22
CA GLY A 230 8.04 3.15 -14.11
C GLY A 230 6.79 2.75 -13.33
N MET A 231 6.68 1.48 -12.93
CA MET A 231 5.53 0.98 -12.17
C MET A 231 5.96 -0.08 -11.16
N ASP A 232 5.62 0.13 -9.89
CA ASP A 232 5.80 -0.87 -8.84
C ASP A 232 4.85 -2.05 -9.12
N LEU A 233 5.41 -3.27 -9.19
CA LEU A 233 4.68 -4.51 -9.38
C LEU A 233 4.82 -5.38 -8.13
N ASP A 234 3.71 -6.02 -7.72
CA ASP A 234 3.81 -7.13 -6.79
C ASP A 234 4.27 -8.37 -7.58
N GLY A 235 5.39 -8.93 -7.14
CA GLY A 235 6.01 -10.14 -7.64
C GLY A 235 5.57 -11.40 -6.91
N PRO A 236 6.06 -12.57 -7.35
CA PRO A 236 5.68 -13.85 -6.79
C PRO A 236 6.09 -13.94 -5.33
N ARG A 237 5.34 -14.70 -4.52
CA ARG A 237 5.49 -14.82 -3.07
C ARG A 237 5.41 -13.47 -2.35
N ASN A 238 4.65 -12.53 -2.90
CA ASN A 238 4.46 -11.18 -2.36
C ASN A 238 5.79 -10.40 -2.28
N ASP A 239 6.70 -10.59 -3.25
CA ASP A 239 7.87 -9.72 -3.45
C ASP A 239 7.39 -8.34 -3.93
N LYS A 240 7.42 -7.34 -3.04
CA LYS A 240 7.03 -5.96 -3.37
C LYS A 240 8.21 -5.13 -3.87
N GLY A 241 9.28 -5.79 -4.29
CA GLY A 241 10.50 -5.21 -4.80
C GLY A 241 10.61 -5.23 -6.32
N LEU A 242 9.54 -5.56 -7.06
CA LEU A 242 9.59 -5.52 -8.52
C LEU A 242 9.20 -4.14 -9.05
N TYR A 243 9.95 -3.67 -10.04
CA TYR A 243 9.71 -2.40 -10.69
C TYR A 243 9.82 -2.53 -12.19
N ALA A 244 8.68 -2.41 -12.88
CA ALA A 244 8.66 -2.35 -14.33
C ALA A 244 9.17 -0.99 -14.79
N LEU A 245 10.14 -0.97 -15.70
CA LEU A 245 10.74 0.23 -16.27
C LEU A 245 10.89 0.06 -17.78
N TYR A 246 10.03 0.73 -18.55
CA TYR A 246 9.91 0.49 -19.99
C TYR A 246 9.62 1.77 -20.78
N PRO A 247 9.94 1.79 -22.09
CA PRO A 247 9.58 2.90 -22.97
C PRO A 247 8.06 2.92 -23.22
N VAL A 248 7.45 4.11 -23.17
CA VAL A 248 6.05 4.34 -23.51
C VAL A 248 5.89 4.36 -25.03
N LYS A 249 5.02 3.48 -25.53
CA LYS A 249 4.62 3.39 -26.94
C LYS A 249 3.10 3.16 -27.02
N PRO A 250 2.45 3.41 -28.17
CA PRO A 250 1.02 3.15 -28.34
C PRO A 250 0.63 1.72 -27.92
N GLN A 251 1.46 0.74 -28.27
CA GLN A 251 1.37 -0.65 -27.79
C GLN A 251 2.60 -0.94 -26.92
N THR A 252 2.38 -1.08 -25.62
CA THR A 252 3.44 -1.32 -24.65
C THR A 252 3.32 -2.72 -24.06
N SER A 253 4.46 -3.35 -23.71
CA SER A 253 4.48 -4.65 -23.07
C SER A 253 5.43 -4.66 -21.88
N ILE A 254 4.95 -5.15 -20.75
CA ILE A 254 5.74 -5.41 -19.55
C ILE A 254 6.19 -6.86 -19.59
N THR A 255 7.43 -7.04 -20.00
CA THR A 255 8.12 -8.33 -20.08
C THR A 255 9.17 -8.43 -18.97
N LYS A 256 9.70 -9.63 -18.73
CA LYS A 256 10.68 -9.87 -17.65
C LYS A 256 11.93 -9.00 -17.81
N GLU A 257 12.38 -8.73 -19.03
CA GLU A 257 13.59 -7.96 -19.34
C GLU A 257 13.48 -6.49 -18.90
N ASN A 258 12.26 -5.98 -18.78
CA ASN A 258 11.96 -4.62 -18.36
C ASN A 258 11.50 -4.53 -16.90
N VAL A 259 11.66 -5.60 -16.12
CA VAL A 259 11.32 -5.61 -14.69
C VAL A 259 12.61 -5.74 -13.88
N VAL A 260 12.88 -4.73 -13.06
CA VAL A 260 13.99 -4.76 -12.12
C VAL A 260 13.48 -5.35 -10.81
N ALA A 261 14.14 -6.41 -10.33
CA ALA A 261 13.92 -6.93 -9.00
C ALA A 261 14.93 -6.27 -8.05
N TRP A 262 14.46 -5.43 -7.12
CA TRP A 262 15.32 -4.82 -6.10
C TRP A 262 16.06 -5.89 -5.29
N SER A 263 15.44 -7.05 -5.11
CA SER A 263 16.04 -8.22 -4.48
C SER A 263 17.31 -8.75 -5.17
N ALA A 264 17.59 -8.40 -6.42
CA ALA A 264 18.85 -8.76 -7.09
C ALA A 264 20.07 -8.00 -6.53
N PHE A 265 19.88 -6.92 -5.75
CA PHE A 265 20.98 -6.08 -5.24
C PHE A 265 21.39 -6.39 -3.78
N ARG A 266 20.91 -7.51 -3.22
CA ARG A 266 21.15 -7.93 -1.83
C ARG A 266 22.62 -7.95 -1.41
N GLY A 267 23.56 -8.32 -2.28
CA GLY A 267 24.97 -8.49 -1.90
C GLY A 267 25.61 -7.26 -1.24
N LYS A 268 25.49 -6.07 -1.84
CA LYS A 268 26.06 -4.81 -1.30
C LYS A 268 25.12 -4.04 -0.36
N LEU A 269 23.83 -4.39 -0.36
CA LEU A 269 22.76 -3.71 0.38
C LEU A 269 22.15 -4.58 1.50
N GLY A 270 22.80 -5.69 1.86
CA GLY A 270 22.28 -6.66 2.82
C GLY A 270 21.27 -7.67 2.24
N GLY A 271 21.26 -8.88 2.80
CA GLY A 271 20.60 -10.08 2.25
C GLY A 271 19.07 -10.07 2.09
N LYS A 272 18.35 -8.97 2.37
CA LYS A 272 16.87 -8.99 2.55
C LYS A 272 16.11 -7.83 1.87
N LEU A 273 16.63 -7.27 0.78
CA LEU A 273 15.90 -6.32 -0.07
C LEU A 273 14.75 -7.04 -0.81
N ARG A 274 13.48 -6.74 -0.46
CA ARG A 274 12.25 -7.28 -1.10
C ARG A 274 11.12 -6.25 -1.17
N VAL A 275 11.44 -4.98 -0.93
CA VAL A 275 10.48 -3.89 -0.91
C VAL A 275 11.08 -2.67 -1.60
N GLY A 276 10.38 -2.18 -2.61
CA GLY A 276 10.48 -0.81 -3.09
C GLY A 276 9.14 -0.14 -2.85
N PHE A 277 9.14 1.08 -2.35
CA PHE A 277 7.90 1.80 -2.08
C PHE A 277 7.93 3.22 -2.64
N MET A 278 6.86 3.57 -3.37
CA MET A 278 6.66 4.89 -3.99
C MET A 278 7.82 5.28 -4.91
N SER A 279 8.26 4.33 -5.75
CA SER A 279 9.38 4.52 -6.65
C SER A 279 9.04 5.52 -7.76
N GLN A 280 10.00 6.38 -8.13
CA GLN A 280 9.78 7.46 -9.10
C GLN A 280 10.91 7.53 -10.14
N VAL A 281 10.54 7.58 -11.43
CA VAL A 281 11.43 7.77 -12.58
C VAL A 281 11.85 9.23 -12.74
N SER A 282 13.17 9.48 -12.70
CA SER A 282 13.76 10.80 -12.93
C SER A 282 13.28 11.48 -14.23
N PRO A 283 13.35 12.83 -14.34
CA PRO A 283 12.89 13.55 -15.53
C PRO A 283 13.55 13.07 -16.84
N THR A 284 14.81 12.63 -16.78
CA THR A 284 15.56 12.11 -17.93
C THR A 284 15.32 10.62 -18.20
N GLY A 285 14.60 9.93 -17.31
CA GLY A 285 14.38 8.50 -17.36
C GLY A 285 15.61 7.64 -17.05
N GLN A 286 16.75 8.23 -16.64
CA GLN A 286 18.01 7.50 -16.41
C GLN A 286 18.12 6.88 -15.01
N TYR A 287 17.49 7.53 -14.03
CA TYR A 287 17.48 7.11 -12.64
C TYR A 287 16.08 6.81 -12.15
N VAL A 288 16.00 5.95 -11.14
CA VAL A 288 14.79 5.71 -10.34
C VAL A 288 15.14 5.95 -8.88
N VAL A 289 14.36 6.73 -8.15
CA VAL A 289 14.47 6.83 -6.69
C VAL A 289 13.42 5.92 -6.07
N THR A 290 13.74 5.24 -4.96
CA THR A 290 12.82 4.34 -4.28
C THR A 290 13.10 4.31 -2.78
N THR A 291 12.08 3.96 -1.99
CA THR A 291 12.25 3.69 -0.56
C THR A 291 12.58 2.20 -0.38
N ILE A 292 13.70 1.90 0.24
CA ILE A 292 14.12 0.52 0.55
C ILE A 292 14.30 0.31 2.06
N ASN A 293 14.39 -0.95 2.46
CA ASN A 293 14.73 -1.30 3.84
C ASN A 293 16.17 -0.88 4.16
N ASP A 294 16.46 -0.59 5.43
CA ASP A 294 17.82 -0.33 5.92
C ASP A 294 18.75 -1.55 5.66
N PRO A 295 19.82 -1.38 4.86
CA PRO A 295 20.82 -2.40 4.60
C PRO A 295 21.55 -2.95 5.83
N GLY A 296 21.67 -2.13 6.89
CA GLY A 296 22.54 -2.37 8.04
C GLY A 296 21.92 -3.21 9.17
N LYS A 297 20.60 -3.45 9.15
CA LYS A 297 19.90 -4.15 10.24
C LYS A 297 19.56 -5.58 9.85
N ALA A 298 20.36 -6.53 10.34
CA ALA A 298 19.94 -7.93 10.41
C ALA A 298 18.79 -8.06 11.42
N GLU A 299 17.54 -7.84 11.01
CA GLU A 299 16.42 -8.26 11.88
C GLU A 299 16.28 -9.78 11.82
N SER A 300 16.04 -10.38 12.99
CA SER A 300 15.95 -11.84 13.14
C SER A 300 14.98 -12.47 12.13
N ASP A 301 15.46 -13.47 11.38
CA ASP A 301 14.69 -14.24 10.41
C ASP A 301 13.50 -14.97 11.05
N TYR A 302 13.59 -15.24 12.35
CA TYR A 302 12.57 -16.00 13.08
C TYR A 302 11.29 -15.22 13.41
N GLN A 303 11.39 -13.94 13.81
CA GLN A 303 10.19 -13.13 14.07
C GLN A 303 9.33 -12.97 12.79
N ARG A 304 9.95 -13.12 11.61
CA ARG A 304 9.31 -13.03 10.28
C ARG A 304 8.63 -14.31 9.81
N ARG A 305 9.11 -15.50 10.22
CA ARG A 305 8.64 -16.79 9.66
C ARG A 305 7.35 -17.34 10.28
N ILE A 306 6.96 -16.91 11.48
CA ILE A 306 5.74 -17.39 12.17
C ILE A 306 4.55 -16.43 12.03
N TYR A 307 4.80 -15.15 11.77
CA TYR A 307 3.75 -14.20 11.44
C TYR A 307 3.86 -13.85 9.96
N ARG A 308 2.82 -14.12 9.16
CA ARG A 308 2.67 -13.73 7.73
C ARG A 308 2.64 -12.21 7.52
N ARG A 309 3.63 -11.51 8.07
CA ARG A 309 3.67 -10.09 8.40
C ARG A 309 5.04 -9.48 8.06
N ASP A 310 5.73 -9.97 7.03
CA ASP A 310 7.02 -9.41 6.56
C ASP A 310 6.87 -7.96 6.05
N PHE A 311 5.65 -7.54 5.73
CA PHE A 311 5.28 -6.15 5.45
C PHE A 311 5.19 -5.28 6.74
N ASN A 312 5.03 -5.88 7.90
CA ASN A 312 4.63 -5.20 9.13
C ASN A 312 5.79 -4.79 10.05
N SER A 313 7.08 -4.93 9.68
CA SER A 313 8.18 -4.32 10.47
C SER A 313 8.53 -2.91 10.03
N ASN A 314 8.30 -2.61 8.74
CA ASN A 314 8.63 -1.32 8.13
C ASN A 314 7.40 -0.48 7.77
N TYR A 315 6.20 -1.05 7.85
CA TYR A 315 4.97 -0.37 7.51
C TYR A 315 3.90 -0.56 8.57
N TYR A 316 3.17 0.50 8.85
CA TYR A 316 1.90 0.43 9.55
C TYR A 316 0.80 0.12 8.55
N VAL A 317 0.00 -0.91 8.86
CA VAL A 317 -1.09 -1.37 8.01
C VAL A 317 -2.27 -1.73 8.88
N ALA A 318 -3.41 -1.12 8.61
CA ALA A 318 -4.68 -1.50 9.21
C ALA A 318 -5.74 -1.49 8.11
N ASN A 319 -6.52 -2.56 8.01
CA ASN A 319 -7.60 -2.69 7.05
C ASN A 319 -8.93 -2.74 7.80
N PHE A 320 -9.99 -2.18 7.20
CA PHE A 320 -11.30 -2.03 7.81
C PHE A 320 -12.40 -2.48 6.86
N LYS A 321 -13.57 -2.83 7.42
CA LYS A 321 -14.76 -3.16 6.63
C LYS A 321 -15.43 -1.93 6.01
N ASP A 322 -15.15 -0.74 6.54
CA ASP A 322 -15.65 0.49 5.96
C ASP A 322 -14.93 0.79 4.64
N TYR A 323 -15.57 0.42 3.53
CA TYR A 323 -15.02 0.60 2.18
C TYR A 323 -14.67 2.06 1.82
N ARG A 324 -15.22 3.04 2.55
CA ARG A 324 -14.95 4.48 2.33
C ARG A 324 -13.49 4.81 2.65
N PHE A 325 -12.96 4.22 3.71
CA PHE A 325 -11.58 4.36 4.16
C PHE A 325 -11.07 2.99 4.62
N LEU A 326 -10.95 2.06 3.68
CA LEU A 326 -10.77 0.63 3.96
C LEU A 326 -9.36 0.22 4.38
N GLN A 327 -8.37 1.08 4.18
CA GLN A 327 -6.99 0.80 4.53
C GLN A 327 -6.29 2.09 4.96
N VAL A 328 -5.53 1.98 6.04
CA VAL A 328 -4.43 2.87 6.39
C VAL A 328 -3.13 2.15 6.10
N PHE A 329 -2.24 2.81 5.38
CA PHE A 329 -0.96 2.25 5.00
C PHE A 329 0.12 3.35 4.86
N TYR A 330 1.19 3.25 5.64
CA TYR A 330 2.36 4.13 5.52
C TYR A 330 3.63 3.46 6.09
N PRO A 331 4.84 3.81 5.60
CA PRO A 331 6.07 3.30 6.15
C PRO A 331 6.33 3.90 7.53
N THR A 332 6.92 3.12 8.42
CA THR A 332 7.50 3.57 9.69
C THR A 332 9.02 3.41 9.70
N ARG A 333 9.58 2.79 8.65
CA ARG A 333 11.03 2.65 8.38
C ARG A 333 11.27 2.62 6.88
N GLY A 334 12.49 2.96 6.50
CA GLY A 334 12.97 2.86 5.13
C GLY A 334 13.82 4.06 4.75
N ILE A 335 14.86 3.83 3.96
CA ILE A 335 15.77 4.85 3.47
C ILE A 335 15.58 5.09 1.98
N LEU A 336 16.07 6.23 1.46
CA LEU A 336 16.11 6.43 0.03
C LEU A 336 17.29 5.73 -0.60
N ALA A 337 17.03 5.03 -1.70
CA ALA A 337 18.03 4.54 -2.61
C ALA A 337 17.69 4.99 -4.03
N TRP A 338 18.69 4.97 -4.90
CA TRP A 338 18.54 5.32 -6.30
C TRP A 338 19.14 4.25 -7.18
N TYR A 339 18.43 3.92 -8.25
CA TYR A 339 18.82 2.96 -9.27
C TYR A 339 19.29 3.69 -10.52
N SER A 340 20.44 3.31 -11.04
CA SER A 340 20.98 3.75 -12.33
C SER A 340 20.70 2.70 -13.40
N ARG A 341 20.01 3.10 -14.47
CA ARG A 341 19.83 2.24 -15.65
C ARG A 341 21.15 1.95 -16.37
N ALA A 342 22.04 2.92 -16.42
CA ALA A 342 23.30 2.79 -17.16
C ALA A 342 24.25 1.78 -16.52
N THR A 343 24.30 1.73 -15.19
CA THR A 343 25.20 0.84 -14.46
C THR A 343 24.50 -0.40 -13.88
N ALA A 344 23.17 -0.47 -13.97
CA ALA A 344 22.33 -1.47 -13.32
C ALA A 344 22.70 -1.62 -11.83
N ARG A 345 22.77 -0.50 -11.11
CA ARG A 345 23.10 -0.48 -9.67
C ARG A 345 22.06 0.28 -8.90
N LEU A 346 21.71 -0.25 -7.74
CA LEU A 346 20.92 0.42 -6.71
C LEU A 346 21.85 0.77 -5.55
N GLU A 347 21.85 2.03 -5.10
CA GLU A 347 22.72 2.53 -4.03
C GLU A 347 21.91 3.39 -3.05
N PRO A 348 22.17 3.33 -1.73
CA PRO A 348 21.58 4.27 -0.77
C PRO A 348 21.98 5.69 -1.17
N LEU A 349 21.08 6.66 -0.97
CA LEU A 349 21.38 8.07 -1.25
C LEU A 349 22.01 8.72 -0.01
N PRO A 350 23.31 9.09 -0.04
CA PRO A 350 23.97 9.67 1.12
C PRO A 350 23.26 10.93 1.63
N GLY A 351 22.94 10.96 2.92
CA GLY A 351 22.18 12.04 3.57
C GLY A 351 20.66 11.84 3.60
N ALA A 352 20.16 10.78 2.95
CA ALA A 352 18.81 10.25 3.08
C ALA A 352 18.81 8.73 3.33
N ASP A 353 19.89 8.25 3.96
CA ASP A 353 20.21 6.85 4.27
C ASP A 353 20.35 6.57 5.77
N ASP A 354 19.89 7.49 6.63
CA ASP A 354 19.94 7.35 8.10
C ASP A 354 18.72 6.54 8.62
N PRO A 355 18.93 5.33 9.18
CA PRO A 355 17.84 4.46 9.60
C PRO A 355 17.12 4.90 10.89
N ARG A 356 17.60 5.96 11.55
CA ARG A 356 16.83 6.64 12.62
C ARG A 356 15.59 7.33 12.06
N TYR A 357 15.53 7.52 10.75
CA TYR A 357 14.42 8.13 10.06
C TYR A 357 13.78 7.15 9.08
N VAL A 358 12.55 7.46 8.71
CA VAL A 358 11.89 6.92 7.52
C VAL A 358 11.84 8.01 6.46
N HIS A 359 12.19 7.65 5.24
CA HIS A 359 12.15 8.52 4.07
C HIS A 359 11.25 7.90 3.00
N THR A 360 10.35 8.68 2.41
CA THR A 360 9.43 8.17 1.38
C THR A 360 8.83 9.28 0.51
N ASN A 361 7.98 8.92 -0.45
CA ASN A 361 7.35 9.84 -1.41
C ASN A 361 8.36 10.78 -2.10
N ALA A 362 9.53 10.25 -2.46
CA ALA A 362 10.54 11.04 -3.14
C ALA A 362 10.08 11.41 -4.55
N VAL A 363 10.20 12.69 -4.91
CA VAL A 363 9.96 13.23 -6.25
C VAL A 363 11.14 14.09 -6.67
N TRP A 364 11.39 14.14 -7.97
CA TRP A 364 12.48 14.94 -8.52
C TRP A 364 12.01 16.36 -8.78
N SER A 365 12.91 17.32 -8.62
CA SER A 365 12.75 18.62 -9.27
C SER A 365 12.75 18.45 -10.79
N PRO A 366 12.10 19.35 -11.56
CA PRO A 366 12.03 19.24 -13.02
C PRO A 366 13.39 19.18 -13.72
N ASP A 367 14.41 19.83 -13.15
CA ASP A 367 15.80 19.84 -13.62
C ASP A 367 16.63 18.62 -13.18
N GLY A 368 16.04 17.72 -12.39
CA GLY A 368 16.68 16.53 -11.84
C GLY A 368 17.78 16.79 -10.80
N GLN A 369 17.96 18.02 -10.34
CA GLN A 369 19.04 18.39 -9.41
C GLN A 369 18.74 18.08 -7.95
N TYR A 370 17.45 18.08 -7.57
CA TYR A 370 17.00 17.87 -6.21
C TYR A 370 15.96 16.75 -6.13
N LEU A 371 15.93 16.10 -4.97
CA LEU A 371 14.84 15.23 -4.54
C LEU A 371 14.09 15.89 -3.40
N TYR A 372 12.76 15.91 -3.48
CA TYR A 372 11.86 16.31 -2.40
C TYR A 372 11.18 15.07 -1.84
N PHE A 373 11.17 14.87 -0.53
CA PHE A 373 10.69 13.64 0.08
C PHE A 373 10.11 13.87 1.47
N ALA A 374 9.21 12.99 1.89
CA ALA A 374 8.65 12.95 3.23
C ALA A 374 9.63 12.24 4.18
N ARG A 375 9.88 12.84 5.36
CA ARG A 375 10.75 12.31 6.41
C ARG A 375 10.02 12.32 7.75
N ALA A 376 10.19 11.26 8.54
CA ALA A 376 9.78 11.22 9.94
C ALA A 376 10.79 10.39 10.76
N GLU A 377 10.74 10.48 12.09
CA GLU A 377 11.48 9.56 12.96
C GLU A 377 10.96 8.12 12.77
N ALA A 378 11.88 7.16 12.68
CA ALA A 378 11.53 5.75 12.51
C ALA A 378 10.90 5.17 13.78
N LYS A 379 9.83 4.40 13.64
CA LYS A 379 9.09 3.82 14.79
C LYS A 379 8.69 2.38 14.56
N ASP A 380 8.50 1.66 15.66
CA ASP A 380 7.85 0.35 15.61
C ASP A 380 6.41 0.50 15.12
N PRO A 381 6.02 -0.19 14.03
CA PRO A 381 4.69 -0.07 13.48
C PRO A 381 3.63 -0.69 14.39
N TYR A 382 3.96 -1.65 15.26
CA TYR A 382 3.00 -2.24 16.19
C TYR A 382 3.62 -2.35 17.59
N PRO A 383 3.61 -1.26 18.38
CA PRO A 383 4.12 -1.29 19.74
C PRO A 383 3.39 -2.35 20.58
N ALA A 384 4.14 -3.06 21.42
CA ALA A 384 3.59 -4.13 22.25
C ALA A 384 2.50 -3.61 23.20
N GLY A 385 1.39 -4.33 23.31
CA GLY A 385 0.27 -3.98 24.20
C GLY A 385 -0.71 -2.94 23.63
N VAL A 386 -0.50 -2.42 22.42
CA VAL A 386 -1.41 -1.48 21.76
C VAL A 386 -2.47 -2.23 20.94
N LYS A 387 -3.74 -1.81 21.06
CA LYS A 387 -4.85 -2.33 20.25
C LYS A 387 -4.66 -1.93 18.78
N LEU A 388 -5.09 -2.76 17.83
CA LEU A 388 -5.09 -2.35 16.42
C LEU A 388 -6.15 -1.26 16.18
N ALA A 389 -5.85 -0.33 15.27
CA ALA A 389 -6.79 0.70 14.83
C ALA A 389 -8.06 0.07 14.23
N GLU A 390 -9.20 0.72 14.45
CA GLU A 390 -10.50 0.27 13.95
C GLU A 390 -11.05 1.17 12.83
N ARG A 391 -10.41 2.32 12.59
CA ARG A 391 -10.73 3.27 11.51
C ARG A 391 -9.50 4.11 11.12
N ALA A 392 -9.61 4.86 10.03
CA ALA A 392 -8.64 5.91 9.72
C ALA A 392 -8.75 7.08 10.72
N ASN A 393 -7.61 7.65 11.10
CA ASN A 393 -7.41 8.63 12.19
C ASN A 393 -7.73 8.07 13.59
N ASP A 394 -7.60 6.76 13.77
CA ASP A 394 -7.72 6.17 15.10
C ASP A 394 -6.48 6.52 15.96
N PRO A 395 -6.64 6.93 17.22
CA PRO A 395 -5.50 7.17 18.12
C PRO A 395 -4.59 5.96 18.33
N ASN A 396 -5.10 4.75 18.12
CA ASN A 396 -4.32 3.50 18.20
C ASN A 396 -3.42 3.25 16.97
N GLU A 397 -3.49 4.10 15.95
CA GLU A 397 -2.50 4.10 14.88
C GLU A 397 -1.11 4.46 15.43
N THR A 398 -0.06 3.92 14.80
CA THR A 398 1.30 4.40 15.07
C THR A 398 1.43 5.84 14.61
N GLN A 399 1.58 6.76 15.55
CA GLN A 399 1.56 8.18 15.25
C GLN A 399 2.85 8.62 14.54
N MET A 400 2.71 8.91 13.25
CA MET A 400 3.76 9.32 12.32
C MET A 400 3.46 10.74 11.79
N LYS A 401 4.42 11.65 11.96
CA LYS A 401 4.34 13.04 11.49
C LYS A 401 5.44 13.25 10.47
N PHE A 402 5.07 13.20 9.19
CA PHE A 402 6.00 13.41 8.10
C PHE A 402 6.21 14.90 7.82
N GLU A 403 7.43 15.24 7.47
CA GLU A 403 7.89 16.56 7.09
C GLU A 403 8.50 16.50 5.69
N ILE A 404 8.36 17.56 4.88
CA ILE A 404 8.94 17.57 3.54
C ILE A 404 10.35 18.14 3.57
N TYR A 405 11.32 17.33 3.18
CA TYR A 405 12.73 17.71 3.02
C TYR A 405 13.09 17.78 1.54
N ARG A 406 14.14 18.53 1.23
CA ARG A 406 14.83 18.50 -0.07
C ARG A 406 16.31 18.13 0.12
N ILE A 407 16.87 17.41 -0.85
CA ILE A 407 18.29 17.02 -0.87
C ILE A 407 18.83 17.15 -2.30
N PRO A 408 20.05 17.66 -2.53
CA PRO A 408 20.67 17.60 -3.85
C PRO A 408 20.94 16.14 -4.24
N PHE A 409 20.62 15.76 -5.48
CA PHE A 409 20.94 14.43 -5.99
C PHE A 409 22.44 14.29 -6.29
N ASN A 410 23.05 15.33 -6.89
CA ASN A 410 24.49 15.44 -7.13
C ASN A 410 25.11 14.18 -7.79
N GLY A 411 24.43 13.65 -8.81
CA GLY A 411 24.85 12.42 -9.50
C GLY A 411 24.89 11.18 -8.60
N GLY A 412 24.00 11.10 -7.61
CA GLY A 412 23.93 9.99 -6.65
C GLY A 412 24.79 10.17 -5.39
N LYS A 413 25.63 11.22 -5.33
CA LYS A 413 26.46 11.52 -4.15
C LYS A 413 25.66 12.09 -2.98
N GLY A 414 24.43 12.53 -3.23
CA GLY A 414 23.57 13.11 -2.21
C GLY A 414 24.12 14.42 -1.64
N GLY A 415 23.79 14.70 -0.38
CA GLY A 415 24.20 15.91 0.32
C GLY A 415 23.46 16.08 1.65
N VAL A 416 23.31 17.32 2.12
CA VAL A 416 22.58 17.60 3.36
C VAL A 416 21.09 17.78 3.06
N ALA A 417 20.25 16.91 3.63
CA ALA A 417 18.80 17.07 3.57
C ALA A 417 18.35 18.29 4.40
N GLN A 418 17.56 19.17 3.79
CA GLN A 418 17.06 20.40 4.41
C GLN A 418 15.53 20.37 4.49
N PRO A 419 14.91 20.75 5.63
CA PRO A 419 13.47 20.87 5.70
C PRO A 419 12.99 22.01 4.78
N VAL A 420 11.87 21.78 4.08
CA VAL A 420 11.21 22.80 3.28
C VAL A 420 10.29 23.63 4.20
N THR A 421 10.61 24.92 4.36
CA THR A 421 9.81 25.86 5.15
C THR A 421 8.35 25.87 4.69
N GLY A 422 7.41 25.84 5.64
CA GLY A 422 5.96 25.74 5.40
C GLY A 422 5.42 24.31 5.28
N ALA A 423 6.25 23.37 4.81
CA ALA A 423 5.92 21.95 4.66
C ALA A 423 6.62 21.04 5.69
N SER A 424 7.29 21.63 6.68
CA SER A 424 7.99 20.98 7.79
C SER A 424 7.77 21.76 9.09
N ASN A 425 8.04 21.15 10.26
CA ASN A 425 7.96 21.76 11.59
C ASN A 425 6.61 22.42 11.92
N ASN A 426 5.51 21.87 11.40
CA ASN A 426 4.17 22.45 11.56
C ASN A 426 3.22 21.60 12.44
N GLY A 427 3.75 20.58 13.14
CA GLY A 427 3.00 19.68 14.03
C GLY A 427 2.06 18.68 13.34
N MET A 428 1.99 18.73 12.01
CA MET A 428 1.13 17.90 11.18
C MET A 428 1.97 16.97 10.31
N SER A 429 1.31 15.96 9.73
CA SER A 429 1.95 15.10 8.75
C SER A 429 1.78 15.68 7.34
N ASN A 430 2.88 15.79 6.61
CA ASN A 430 2.98 16.39 5.28
C ASN A 430 3.58 15.33 4.33
N SER A 431 2.92 15.09 3.20
CA SER A 431 3.25 13.96 2.33
C SER A 431 2.94 14.22 0.86
N PHE A 432 3.39 13.32 -0.01
CA PHE A 432 3.20 13.43 -1.46
C PHE A 432 3.60 14.80 -2.02
N PRO A 433 4.86 15.24 -1.82
CA PRO A 433 5.33 16.45 -2.47
C PRO A 433 5.24 16.27 -3.99
N LYS A 434 4.79 17.30 -4.70
CA LYS A 434 4.88 17.42 -6.17
C LYS A 434 5.33 18.82 -6.54
N ILE A 435 6.35 18.91 -7.38
CA ILE A 435 6.88 20.18 -7.87
C ILE A 435 6.24 20.47 -9.23
N SER A 436 5.81 21.71 -9.47
CA SER A 436 5.32 22.14 -10.77
C SER A 436 6.44 22.01 -11.82
N PRO A 437 6.13 21.66 -13.08
CA PRO A 437 7.14 21.55 -14.14
C PRO A 437 8.00 22.81 -14.36
N ASP A 438 7.48 24.00 -14.05
CA ASP A 438 8.24 25.26 -14.07
C ASP A 438 9.16 25.47 -12.85
N GLY A 439 9.14 24.55 -11.88
CA GLY A 439 9.98 24.55 -10.68
C GLY A 439 9.56 25.54 -9.60
N ARG A 440 8.43 26.25 -9.77
CA ARG A 440 8.06 27.37 -8.88
C ARG A 440 7.31 26.95 -7.63
N TRP A 441 6.46 25.93 -7.74
CA TRP A 441 5.50 25.56 -6.69
C TRP A 441 5.69 24.13 -6.24
N LEU A 442 5.61 23.93 -4.92
CA LEU A 442 5.48 22.63 -4.28
C LEU A 442 4.05 22.50 -3.75
N ILE A 443 3.37 21.42 -4.14
CA ILE A 443 2.08 21.01 -3.56
C ILE A 443 2.28 19.75 -2.75
N PHE A 444 1.58 19.65 -1.62
CA PHE A 444 1.65 18.49 -0.72
C PHE A 444 0.31 18.28 0.00
N VAL A 445 0.12 17.07 0.53
CA VAL A 445 -1.03 16.72 1.37
C VAL A 445 -0.65 16.90 2.84
N LYS A 446 -1.45 17.68 3.58
CA LYS A 446 -1.35 17.86 5.03
C LYS A 446 -2.50 17.15 5.74
N CYS A 447 -2.19 16.37 6.77
CA CYS A 447 -3.16 15.64 7.60
C CYS A 447 -2.64 15.45 9.04
N ALA A 448 -3.49 14.95 9.94
CA ALA A 448 -3.14 14.72 11.33
C ALA A 448 -2.12 13.59 11.51
N ASN A 449 -2.22 12.48 10.79
CA ASN A 449 -1.36 11.32 11.00
C ASN A 449 -1.05 10.56 9.70
N GLY A 450 0.16 10.00 9.62
CA GLY A 450 0.56 9.07 8.57
C GLY A 450 0.60 9.72 7.19
N LEU A 451 0.24 8.96 6.16
CA LEU A 451 0.19 9.41 4.77
C LEU A 451 -1.18 9.13 4.18
N LEU A 452 -1.65 10.02 3.30
CA LEU A 452 -2.65 9.88 2.21
C LEU A 452 -3.98 9.12 2.52
N MET A 453 -5.03 9.37 1.72
CA MET A 453 -6.37 8.79 1.93
C MET A 453 -6.92 9.04 3.33
N ARG A 454 -6.54 10.17 3.93
CA ARG A 454 -6.98 10.55 5.27
C ARG A 454 -8.27 11.38 5.18
N PRO A 455 -9.27 11.15 6.05
CA PRO A 455 -10.50 11.95 6.09
C PRO A 455 -10.27 13.47 6.22
N ASP A 456 -9.16 13.87 6.83
CA ASP A 456 -8.76 15.25 7.07
C ASP A 456 -7.66 15.74 6.11
N GLY A 457 -7.32 14.96 5.07
CA GLY A 457 -6.29 15.32 4.11
C GLY A 457 -6.67 16.54 3.27
N LYS A 458 -5.79 17.56 3.27
CA LYS A 458 -5.94 18.80 2.50
C LYS A 458 -4.68 19.11 1.70
N LEU A 459 -4.87 19.68 0.50
CA LEU A 459 -3.80 20.15 -0.36
C LEU A 459 -3.35 21.56 0.07
N TYR A 460 -2.03 21.73 0.16
CA TYR A 460 -1.38 23.01 0.41
C TYR A 460 -0.36 23.28 -0.69
N ILE A 461 -0.20 24.55 -1.04
CA ILE A 461 0.79 25.03 -2.00
C ILE A 461 1.78 25.98 -1.31
N VAL A 462 3.05 25.87 -1.65
CA VAL A 462 4.15 26.71 -1.14
C VAL A 462 5.17 26.94 -2.27
N PRO A 463 5.97 28.02 -2.28
CA PRO A 463 7.11 28.11 -3.19
C PRO A 463 8.01 26.87 -3.06
N ALA A 464 8.54 26.34 -4.16
CA ALA A 464 9.35 25.12 -4.14
C ALA A 464 10.62 25.24 -3.27
N ALA A 465 11.13 26.46 -3.07
CA ALA A 465 12.24 26.74 -2.17
C ALA A 465 11.86 26.74 -0.67
N GLY A 466 10.56 26.67 -0.34
CA GLY A 466 10.00 26.88 0.99
C GLY A 466 9.49 28.32 1.19
N GLY A 467 8.55 28.48 2.12
CA GLY A 467 7.93 29.78 2.42
C GLY A 467 6.61 29.62 3.16
N GLU A 468 5.74 30.62 3.07
CA GLU A 468 4.41 30.57 3.69
C GLU A 468 3.47 29.60 2.93
N PRO A 469 2.92 28.57 3.59
CA PRO A 469 2.03 27.61 2.96
C PRO A 469 0.62 28.20 2.82
N ARG A 470 -0.03 27.97 1.67
CA ARG A 470 -1.42 28.38 1.43
C ARG A 470 -2.31 27.15 1.30
N LEU A 471 -3.47 27.18 1.97
CA LEU A 471 -4.51 26.19 1.77
C LEU A 471 -5.13 26.41 0.39
N MET A 472 -5.18 25.37 -0.44
CA MET A 472 -5.74 25.45 -1.78
C MET A 472 -7.27 25.61 -1.75
N ASN A 473 -7.81 26.48 -2.61
CA ASN A 473 -9.25 26.69 -2.79
C ASN A 473 -9.97 25.45 -3.35
N ALA A 474 -9.25 24.61 -4.09
CA ALA A 474 -9.76 23.37 -4.69
C ALA A 474 -10.11 22.27 -3.67
N ASN A 475 -9.70 22.43 -2.41
CA ASN A 475 -9.93 21.42 -1.38
C ASN A 475 -11.42 21.11 -1.19
N THR A 476 -11.80 19.85 -1.40
CA THR A 476 -13.14 19.37 -1.08
C THR A 476 -13.25 18.95 0.39
N ARG A 477 -14.47 18.64 0.85
CA ARG A 477 -14.77 18.41 2.27
C ARG A 477 -14.08 17.18 2.87
N LEU A 478 -14.24 15.99 2.28
CA LEU A 478 -14.08 14.70 2.98
C LEU A 478 -12.72 14.01 2.77
N MET A 479 -11.90 14.46 1.82
CA MET A 479 -10.49 14.05 1.65
C MET A 479 -9.95 14.63 0.32
N ASN A 480 -8.68 15.06 0.31
CA ASN A 480 -7.92 15.37 -0.91
C ASN A 480 -6.54 14.71 -0.83
N SER A 481 -6.02 14.20 -1.95
CA SER A 481 -4.80 13.37 -1.88
C SER A 481 -3.98 13.33 -3.15
N TRP A 482 -3.79 12.16 -3.80
CA TRP A 482 -2.90 11.99 -4.94
C TRP A 482 -3.16 13.08 -5.96
N HIS A 483 -2.09 13.71 -6.42
CA HIS A 483 -2.16 14.84 -7.32
C HIS A 483 -0.96 14.88 -8.25
N SER A 484 -1.13 15.58 -9.38
CA SER A 484 -0.13 15.71 -10.42
C SER A 484 -0.35 16.98 -11.23
N PHE A 485 0.74 17.59 -11.69
CA PHE A 485 0.71 18.82 -12.49
C PHE A 485 0.64 18.52 -13.97
N SER A 486 -0.14 19.30 -14.71
CA SER A 486 -0.06 19.30 -16.17
C SER A 486 1.32 19.76 -16.63
N PRO A 487 1.80 19.36 -17.83
CA PRO A 487 3.13 19.73 -18.30
C PRO A 487 3.41 21.24 -18.37
N ASN A 488 2.37 22.06 -18.52
CA ASN A 488 2.49 23.52 -18.54
C ASN A 488 2.38 24.18 -17.15
N SER A 489 2.29 23.40 -16.06
CA SER A 489 2.14 23.88 -14.68
C SER A 489 0.83 24.61 -14.34
N ARG A 490 -0.11 24.73 -15.29
CA ARG A 490 -1.35 25.51 -15.13
C ARG A 490 -2.53 24.74 -14.59
N TRP A 491 -2.41 23.42 -14.48
CA TRP A 491 -3.46 22.57 -13.98
C TRP A 491 -2.92 21.56 -12.99
N LEU A 492 -3.69 21.33 -11.93
CA LEU A 492 -3.47 20.23 -11.00
C LEU A 492 -4.64 19.28 -11.08
N VAL A 493 -4.36 18.02 -11.37
CA VAL A 493 -5.32 16.93 -11.21
C VAL A 493 -5.16 16.33 -9.82
N PHE A 494 -6.25 15.95 -9.17
CA PHE A 494 -6.20 15.24 -7.90
C PHE A 494 -7.39 14.31 -7.65
N SER A 495 -7.17 13.30 -6.79
CA SER A 495 -8.22 12.39 -6.32
C SER A 495 -8.89 12.90 -5.04
N SER A 496 -10.22 12.82 -4.99
CA SER A 496 -10.99 13.25 -3.82
C SER A 496 -12.30 12.49 -3.64
N LYS A 497 -12.80 12.39 -2.39
CA LYS A 497 -14.10 11.80 -2.02
C LYS A 497 -15.15 12.88 -1.73
N SER A 498 -15.43 13.78 -2.68
CA SER A 498 -16.35 14.90 -2.42
C SER A 498 -17.82 14.55 -2.59
N ARG A 499 -18.16 13.83 -3.67
CA ARG A 499 -19.55 13.60 -4.13
C ARG A 499 -19.92 12.12 -4.11
N SER A 500 -19.00 11.29 -3.66
CA SER A 500 -19.10 9.83 -3.65
C SER A 500 -18.20 9.24 -2.54
N PRO A 501 -18.56 8.09 -1.95
CA PRO A 501 -17.64 7.34 -1.11
C PRO A 501 -16.44 6.77 -1.87
N TYR A 502 -16.48 6.77 -3.21
CA TYR A 502 -15.37 6.39 -4.10
C TYR A 502 -14.62 7.65 -4.53
N THR A 503 -13.29 7.58 -4.63
CA THR A 503 -12.52 8.74 -5.11
C THR A 503 -12.86 9.02 -6.57
N GLN A 504 -13.04 10.31 -6.87
CA GLN A 504 -13.25 10.82 -8.22
C GLN A 504 -12.09 11.75 -8.59
N LEU A 505 -11.96 12.01 -9.88
CA LEU A 505 -10.91 12.83 -10.44
C LEU A 505 -11.38 14.30 -10.54
N PHE A 506 -10.60 15.21 -9.97
CA PHE A 506 -10.87 16.65 -9.98
C PHE A 506 -9.70 17.39 -10.61
N LEU A 507 -10.00 18.57 -11.15
CA LEU A 507 -9.04 19.46 -11.78
C LEU A 507 -9.17 20.86 -11.16
N THR A 508 -8.06 21.56 -11.00
CA THR A 508 -8.04 22.99 -10.64
C THR A 508 -7.01 23.72 -11.49
N HIS A 509 -7.31 24.95 -11.89
CA HIS A 509 -6.38 25.84 -12.58
C HIS A 509 -5.45 26.49 -11.55
N ILE A 510 -4.19 26.71 -11.92
CA ILE A 510 -3.18 27.38 -11.11
C ILE A 510 -2.57 28.53 -11.92
N ASP A 511 -2.69 29.75 -11.40
CA ASP A 511 -2.12 30.94 -12.02
C ASP A 511 -0.60 31.09 -11.76
N GLU A 512 0.01 32.16 -12.27
CA GLU A 512 1.45 32.43 -12.10
C GLU A 512 1.87 32.69 -10.66
N GLN A 513 0.94 33.13 -9.83
CA GLN A 513 1.14 33.41 -8.41
C GLN A 513 0.77 32.18 -7.57
N GLY A 514 0.45 31.05 -8.21
CA GLY A 514 0.07 29.81 -7.58
C GLY A 514 -1.32 29.86 -6.95
N ASN A 515 -2.14 30.86 -7.24
CA ASN A 515 -3.53 30.84 -6.79
C ASN A 515 -4.29 29.80 -7.59
N ASP A 516 -5.08 29.00 -6.89
CA ASP A 516 -5.84 27.93 -7.50
C ASP A 516 -7.34 28.26 -7.57
N SER A 517 -8.01 27.74 -8.60
CA SER A 517 -9.45 27.84 -8.74
C SER A 517 -10.18 26.81 -7.87
N PRO A 518 -11.49 26.98 -7.59
CA PRO A 518 -12.32 25.88 -7.12
C PRO A 518 -12.22 24.66 -8.04
N ALA A 519 -12.38 23.48 -7.46
CA ALA A 519 -12.24 22.22 -8.17
C ALA A 519 -13.40 21.95 -9.13
N ILE A 520 -13.08 21.48 -10.33
CA ILE A 520 -14.04 20.95 -11.30
C ILE A 520 -13.90 19.43 -11.39
N LEU A 521 -15.04 18.72 -11.51
CA LEU A 521 -15.11 17.27 -11.61
C LEU A 521 -14.83 16.82 -13.04
N ILE A 522 -13.90 15.87 -13.22
CA ILE A 522 -13.76 15.12 -14.46
C ILE A 522 -14.71 13.92 -14.40
N ASP A 523 -15.91 14.12 -14.95
CA ASP A 523 -16.98 13.13 -14.96
C ASP A 523 -16.61 11.86 -15.75
N ASN A 524 -17.35 10.79 -15.46
CA ASN A 524 -17.26 9.49 -16.17
C ASN A 524 -15.83 8.92 -16.31
N SER A 525 -14.96 9.22 -15.34
CA SER A 525 -13.62 8.63 -15.26
C SER A 525 -13.73 7.10 -15.03
N THR A 526 -14.58 6.70 -14.08
CA THR A 526 -14.86 5.29 -13.73
C THR A 526 -16.36 5.04 -13.60
N ALA A 527 -16.76 3.78 -13.42
CA ALA A 527 -18.09 3.46 -12.92
C ALA A 527 -18.28 4.06 -11.50
N ALA A 528 -19.51 4.43 -11.12
CA ALA A 528 -19.75 5.19 -9.89
C ALA A 528 -19.36 4.44 -8.60
N ASN A 529 -19.32 3.10 -8.65
CA ASN A 529 -18.86 2.22 -7.57
C ASN A 529 -17.38 1.80 -7.68
N ARG A 530 -16.55 2.59 -8.37
CA ARG A 530 -15.12 2.32 -8.55
C ARG A 530 -14.31 3.59 -8.34
N ALA A 531 -13.17 3.46 -7.65
CA ALA A 531 -12.34 4.55 -7.17
C ALA A 531 -11.22 4.91 -8.15
N VAL A 532 -10.94 6.20 -8.29
CA VAL A 532 -9.80 6.75 -9.02
C VAL A 532 -8.63 6.99 -8.07
N ASN A 533 -7.51 6.31 -8.30
CA ASN A 533 -6.31 6.39 -7.48
C ASN A 533 -5.10 6.78 -8.34
N ILE A 534 -4.20 7.58 -7.74
CA ILE A 534 -2.89 7.93 -8.30
C ILE A 534 -3.01 8.48 -9.73
N PRO A 535 -3.64 9.65 -9.94
CA PRO A 535 -3.61 10.30 -11.23
C PRO A 535 -2.25 10.94 -11.48
N GLU A 536 -1.72 10.75 -12.67
CA GLU A 536 -0.47 11.33 -13.14
C GLU A 536 -0.67 11.87 -14.56
N PHE A 537 -0.32 13.13 -14.80
CA PHE A 537 -0.26 13.63 -16.17
C PHE A 537 0.89 12.98 -16.92
N VAL A 538 0.64 12.62 -18.18
CA VAL A 538 1.64 11.98 -19.03
C VAL A 538 1.90 12.87 -20.23
N ASN A 539 3.13 13.36 -20.38
CA ASN A 539 3.52 14.28 -21.45
C ASN A 539 3.67 13.56 -22.80
N ILE A 540 2.56 13.00 -23.30
CA ILE A 540 2.47 12.26 -24.56
C ILE A 540 1.25 12.72 -25.37
N PRO A 541 1.24 12.51 -26.69
CA PRO A 541 0.04 12.63 -27.50
C PRO A 541 -1.09 11.70 -27.01
N GLN A 542 -2.33 12.01 -27.38
CA GLN A 542 -3.54 11.27 -26.97
C GLN A 542 -3.53 9.78 -27.40
N ASP A 543 -2.80 9.46 -28.46
CA ASP A 543 -2.59 8.11 -29.01
C ASP A 543 -1.23 7.50 -28.61
N GLY A 544 -0.42 8.23 -27.82
CA GLY A 544 0.90 7.79 -27.38
C GLY A 544 0.88 6.56 -26.46
N LEU A 545 -0.26 6.25 -25.85
CA LEU A 545 -0.48 5.05 -25.05
C LEU A 545 -1.92 4.54 -25.24
N MET A 546 -2.05 3.46 -26.01
CA MET A 546 -3.35 2.86 -26.33
C MET A 546 -3.60 1.57 -25.55
N LYS A 547 -2.55 0.78 -25.32
CA LYS A 547 -2.63 -0.51 -24.60
C LYS A 547 -1.30 -0.86 -23.95
N ILE A 548 -1.39 -1.49 -22.78
CA ILE A 548 -0.31 -2.14 -22.06
C ILE A 548 -0.70 -3.62 -21.93
N SER A 549 0.21 -4.50 -22.33
CA SER A 549 0.15 -5.92 -22.01
C SER A 549 1.14 -6.23 -20.89
N ALA A 550 0.83 -7.17 -20.00
CA ALA A 550 1.72 -7.53 -18.90
C ALA A 550 1.88 -9.06 -18.80
N PRO A 551 2.42 -9.72 -19.84
CA PRO A 551 2.60 -11.18 -19.84
C PRO A 551 3.43 -11.68 -18.66
N VAL A 552 4.33 -10.84 -18.12
CA VAL A 552 5.10 -11.16 -16.91
C VAL A 552 4.21 -11.47 -15.70
N THR A 553 2.99 -10.92 -15.64
CA THR A 553 2.06 -11.19 -14.53
C THR A 553 1.46 -12.58 -14.60
N ASP A 554 1.33 -13.18 -15.79
CA ASP A 554 0.90 -14.58 -15.95
C ASP A 554 1.98 -15.54 -15.48
N TYR A 555 3.24 -15.23 -15.77
CA TYR A 555 4.40 -15.94 -15.25
C TYR A 555 4.41 -15.92 -13.71
N TYR A 556 4.26 -14.75 -13.08
CA TYR A 556 4.22 -14.66 -11.61
C TYR A 556 3.01 -15.36 -11.00
N ARG A 557 1.86 -15.32 -11.66
CA ARG A 557 0.67 -16.07 -11.23
C ARG A 557 0.92 -17.58 -11.18
N LEU A 558 1.61 -18.14 -12.18
CA LEU A 558 1.96 -19.57 -12.20
C LEU A 558 2.80 -19.95 -10.97
N ILE A 559 3.78 -19.13 -10.61
CA ILE A 559 4.61 -19.34 -9.42
C ILE A 559 3.78 -19.27 -8.13
N ASP A 560 2.92 -18.26 -8.00
CA ASP A 560 2.07 -18.11 -6.82
C ASP A 560 1.10 -19.28 -6.63
N VAL A 561 0.54 -19.81 -7.72
CA VAL A 561 -0.30 -21.01 -7.71
C VAL A 561 0.50 -22.23 -7.26
N ALA A 562 1.67 -22.47 -7.86
CA ALA A 562 2.52 -23.61 -7.50
C ALA A 562 2.94 -23.58 -6.02
N GLU A 563 3.29 -22.40 -5.49
CA GLU A 563 3.63 -22.21 -4.07
C GLU A 563 2.43 -22.45 -3.13
N GLU A 564 1.22 -22.05 -3.56
CA GLU A 564 -0.01 -22.32 -2.83
C GLU A 564 -0.31 -23.83 -2.76
N GLU A 565 -0.15 -24.53 -3.88
CA GLU A 565 -0.33 -25.97 -3.98
C GLU A 565 0.69 -26.73 -3.14
N LEU A 566 1.97 -26.35 -3.21
CA LEU A 566 3.04 -26.90 -2.37
C LEU A 566 2.71 -26.77 -0.88
N ARG A 567 2.18 -25.62 -0.47
CA ARG A 567 1.80 -25.35 0.91
C ARG A 567 0.58 -26.16 1.36
N LYS A 568 -0.39 -26.37 0.47
CA LYS A 568 -1.54 -27.26 0.71
C LYS A 568 -1.17 -28.74 0.71
N GLY A 569 0.03 -29.09 0.25
CA GLY A 569 0.49 -30.46 0.09
C GLY A 569 0.00 -31.13 -1.20
N SER A 570 -0.53 -30.36 -2.15
CA SER A 570 -0.86 -30.81 -3.50
C SER A 570 0.42 -30.83 -4.34
N LEU A 571 1.28 -31.81 -4.07
CA LEU A 571 2.66 -31.81 -4.55
C LEU A 571 2.79 -32.01 -6.07
N GLU A 572 2.05 -32.93 -6.68
CA GLU A 572 2.11 -33.19 -8.13
C GLU A 572 1.66 -31.98 -8.98
N PRO A 573 0.52 -31.31 -8.68
CA PRO A 573 0.18 -30.04 -9.32
C PRO A 573 1.29 -28.97 -9.18
N ALA A 574 1.85 -28.82 -7.97
CA ALA A 574 2.90 -27.84 -7.72
C ALA A 574 4.15 -28.12 -8.57
N ILE A 575 4.57 -29.39 -8.68
CA ILE A 575 5.70 -29.81 -9.54
C ILE A 575 5.41 -29.46 -11.00
N ALA A 576 4.21 -29.75 -11.49
CA ALA A 576 3.84 -29.46 -12.87
C ALA A 576 3.88 -27.95 -13.17
N ASP A 577 3.35 -27.12 -12.27
CA ASP A 577 3.32 -25.67 -12.45
C ASP A 577 4.70 -25.02 -12.24
N PHE A 578 5.54 -25.52 -11.32
CA PHE A 578 6.94 -25.09 -11.24
C PHE A 578 7.72 -25.45 -12.51
N ARG A 579 7.52 -26.64 -13.09
CA ARG A 579 8.14 -27.02 -14.37
C ARG A 579 7.66 -26.13 -15.52
N LYS A 580 6.37 -25.75 -15.56
CA LYS A 580 5.85 -24.78 -16.54
C LYS A 580 6.48 -23.39 -16.37
N ALA A 581 6.68 -22.94 -15.12
CA ALA A 581 7.35 -21.69 -14.84
C ALA A 581 8.82 -21.75 -15.31
N LEU A 582 9.55 -22.83 -15.00
CA LEU A 582 10.93 -23.04 -15.47
C LEU A 582 11.06 -23.18 -17.00
N ALA A 583 10.02 -23.65 -17.68
CA ALA A 583 9.98 -23.66 -19.14
C ALA A 583 9.85 -22.25 -19.75
N GLN A 584 9.33 -21.27 -19.00
CA GLN A 584 9.34 -19.86 -19.41
C GLN A 584 10.63 -19.16 -19.01
N ASP A 585 11.21 -19.55 -17.89
CA ASP A 585 12.38 -18.94 -17.29
C ASP A 585 13.18 -19.97 -16.48
N ALA A 586 14.23 -20.50 -17.08
CA ALA A 586 15.01 -21.59 -16.51
C ALA A 586 15.94 -21.16 -15.37
N ASP A 587 16.10 -19.85 -15.11
CA ASP A 587 17.17 -19.31 -14.26
C ASP A 587 16.61 -18.65 -12.97
N ASP A 588 15.53 -19.17 -12.39
CA ASP A 588 15.01 -18.71 -11.08
C ASP A 588 15.45 -19.66 -9.94
N PRO A 589 16.42 -19.26 -9.08
CA PRO A 589 16.90 -20.11 -7.99
C PRO A 589 15.81 -20.47 -6.98
N MET A 590 14.85 -19.58 -6.75
CA MET A 590 13.75 -19.83 -5.80
C MET A 590 12.82 -20.92 -6.32
N ILE A 591 12.49 -20.91 -7.62
CA ILE A 591 11.65 -21.95 -8.23
C ILE A 591 12.36 -23.31 -8.16
N HIS A 592 13.66 -23.37 -8.47
CA HIS A 592 14.45 -24.58 -8.32
C HIS A 592 14.42 -25.10 -6.88
N ASN A 593 14.60 -24.23 -5.88
CA ASN A 593 14.50 -24.63 -4.48
C ASN A 593 13.10 -25.15 -4.13
N SER A 594 12.02 -24.45 -4.51
CA SER A 594 10.64 -24.89 -4.21
C SER A 594 10.27 -26.19 -4.93
N LEU A 595 10.71 -26.37 -6.18
CA LEU A 595 10.58 -27.62 -6.91
C LEU A 595 11.35 -28.75 -6.22
N GLY A 596 12.57 -28.50 -5.75
CA GLY A 596 13.34 -29.45 -4.94
C GLY A 596 12.61 -29.87 -3.66
N VAL A 597 11.96 -28.93 -2.97
CA VAL A 597 11.12 -29.23 -1.80
C VAL A 597 9.94 -30.13 -2.17
N ALA A 598 9.25 -29.83 -3.28
CA ALA A 598 8.12 -30.62 -3.76
C ALA A 598 8.55 -32.05 -4.15
N LEU A 599 9.65 -32.19 -4.87
CA LEU A 599 10.25 -33.46 -5.29
C LEU A 599 10.72 -34.31 -4.09
N SER A 600 11.37 -33.67 -3.11
CA SER A 600 11.79 -34.35 -1.89
C SER A 600 10.59 -34.91 -1.11
N ARG A 601 9.47 -34.17 -1.05
CA ARG A 601 8.24 -34.61 -0.38
C ARG A 601 7.44 -35.67 -1.15
N THR A 602 7.64 -35.81 -2.46
CA THR A 602 7.01 -36.85 -3.30
C THR A 602 7.86 -38.12 -3.45
N GLY A 603 9.05 -38.17 -2.83
CA GLY A 603 9.92 -39.35 -2.88
C GLY A 603 10.89 -39.38 -4.07
N HIS A 604 11.22 -38.21 -4.64
CA HIS A 604 12.19 -38.05 -5.73
C HIS A 604 13.47 -37.32 -5.24
N PRO A 605 14.24 -37.88 -4.29
CA PRO A 605 15.34 -37.18 -3.63
C PRO A 605 16.50 -36.83 -4.59
N GLU A 606 16.80 -37.65 -5.59
CA GLU A 606 17.89 -37.37 -6.54
C GLU A 606 17.57 -36.17 -7.45
N GLU A 607 16.32 -36.08 -7.94
CA GLU A 607 15.88 -34.90 -8.69
C GLU A 607 15.92 -33.65 -7.79
N ALA A 608 15.48 -33.77 -6.53
CA ALA A 608 15.53 -32.67 -5.57
C ALA A 608 16.96 -32.15 -5.33
N VAL A 609 17.95 -33.04 -5.20
CA VAL A 609 19.37 -32.66 -5.09
C VAL A 609 19.82 -31.87 -6.32
N GLY A 610 19.43 -32.33 -7.52
CA GLY A 610 19.71 -31.63 -8.77
C GLY A 610 19.16 -30.21 -8.78
N GLU A 611 17.91 -30.03 -8.36
CA GLU A 611 17.25 -28.72 -8.30
C GLU A 611 17.86 -27.80 -7.22
N TYR A 612 18.18 -28.31 -6.02
CA TYR A 612 18.88 -27.49 -5.01
C TYR A 612 20.26 -27.03 -5.48
N ARG A 613 21.01 -27.88 -6.20
CA ARG A 613 22.31 -27.51 -6.77
C ARG A 613 22.18 -26.44 -7.85
N LYS A 614 21.15 -26.50 -8.70
CA LYS A 614 20.85 -25.42 -9.67
C LYS A 614 20.53 -24.12 -8.95
N ALA A 615 19.71 -24.16 -7.89
CA ALA A 615 19.41 -22.97 -7.08
C ALA A 615 20.68 -22.33 -6.50
N ILE A 616 21.61 -23.14 -5.97
CA ILE A 616 22.90 -22.68 -5.45
C ILE A 616 23.81 -22.14 -6.55
N ALA A 617 23.83 -22.77 -7.73
CA ALA A 617 24.63 -22.30 -8.86
C ALA A 617 24.16 -20.95 -9.40
N LEU A 618 22.84 -20.72 -9.40
CA LEU A 618 22.22 -19.46 -9.82
C LEU A 618 22.35 -18.36 -8.76
N SER A 619 22.30 -18.71 -7.46
CA SER A 619 22.49 -17.79 -6.35
C SER A 619 23.32 -18.47 -5.25
N ALA A 620 24.61 -18.16 -5.24
CA ALA A 620 25.56 -18.74 -4.30
C ALA A 620 25.32 -18.32 -2.84
N ASP A 621 24.57 -17.24 -2.62
CA ASP A 621 24.17 -16.64 -1.35
C ASP A 621 22.73 -17.04 -0.93
N PHE A 622 22.29 -18.25 -1.29
CA PHE A 622 20.93 -18.73 -1.02
C PHE A 622 20.85 -19.74 0.16
N PRO A 623 20.68 -19.27 1.41
CA PRO A 623 20.77 -20.12 2.60
C PRO A 623 19.71 -21.22 2.67
N ASP A 624 18.51 -21.00 2.13
CA ASP A 624 17.43 -22.01 2.15
C ASP A 624 17.79 -23.23 1.28
N ALA A 625 18.38 -23.02 0.10
CA ALA A 625 18.82 -24.11 -0.77
C ALA A 625 19.91 -24.96 -0.12
N TYR A 626 20.89 -24.32 0.56
CA TYR A 626 21.89 -25.04 1.35
C TYR A 626 21.27 -25.81 2.52
N ASN A 627 20.35 -25.20 3.28
CA ASN A 627 19.68 -25.89 4.39
C ASN A 627 18.87 -27.11 3.89
N ASN A 628 18.12 -26.94 2.81
CA ASN A 628 17.28 -28.01 2.26
C ASN A 628 18.12 -29.14 1.67
N LEU A 629 19.20 -28.81 0.94
CA LEU A 629 20.17 -29.80 0.45
C LEU A 629 20.84 -30.52 1.62
N GLY A 630 21.28 -29.80 2.65
CA GLY A 630 21.87 -30.37 3.85
C GLY A 630 20.92 -31.33 4.56
N GLY A 631 19.65 -30.97 4.72
CA GLY A 631 18.63 -31.83 5.34
C GLY A 631 18.39 -33.12 4.55
N LEU A 632 18.37 -33.03 3.22
CA LEU A 632 18.22 -34.19 2.36
C LEU A 632 19.44 -35.12 2.40
N LEU A 633 20.66 -34.54 2.38
CA LEU A 633 21.91 -35.28 2.55
C LEU A 633 22.02 -35.97 3.91
N LEU A 634 21.60 -35.28 4.98
CA LEU A 634 21.55 -35.85 6.33
C LEU A 634 20.61 -37.06 6.38
N SER A 635 19.43 -36.95 5.76
CA SER A 635 18.46 -38.05 5.65
C SER A 635 19.00 -39.23 4.83
N ALA A 636 19.87 -38.97 3.85
CA ALA A 636 20.57 -39.98 3.06
C ALA A 636 21.83 -40.54 3.76
N GLY A 637 22.13 -40.13 5.00
CA GLY A 637 23.30 -40.60 5.76
C GLY A 637 24.63 -39.95 5.37
N ARG A 638 24.62 -38.93 4.51
CA ARG A 638 25.82 -38.18 4.07
C ARG A 638 26.08 -37.02 5.03
N VAL A 639 26.41 -37.36 6.27
CA VAL A 639 26.39 -36.43 7.41
C VAL A 639 27.44 -35.31 7.27
N GLU A 640 28.65 -35.60 6.83
CA GLU A 640 29.74 -34.61 6.67
C GLU A 640 29.39 -33.56 5.60
N GLU A 641 28.77 -33.99 4.49
CA GLU A 641 28.31 -33.07 3.45
C GLU A 641 27.15 -32.22 3.93
N SER A 642 26.26 -32.75 4.77
CA SER A 642 25.19 -31.98 5.38
C SER A 642 25.72 -30.86 6.27
N VAL A 643 26.76 -31.14 7.09
CA VAL A 643 27.43 -30.15 7.95
C VAL A 643 27.96 -29.00 7.09
N THR A 644 28.67 -29.31 6.01
CA THR A 644 29.21 -28.30 5.08
C THR A 644 28.11 -27.39 4.52
N ASN A 645 26.98 -27.97 4.13
CA ASN A 645 25.84 -27.20 3.62
C ASN A 645 25.17 -26.35 4.71
N PHE A 646 24.96 -26.86 5.92
CA PHE A 646 24.40 -26.05 7.00
C PHE A 646 25.34 -24.93 7.44
N GLU A 647 26.66 -25.16 7.48
CA GLU A 647 27.66 -24.13 7.74
C GLU A 647 27.63 -23.04 6.65
N LYS A 648 27.45 -23.41 5.37
CA LYS A 648 27.22 -22.45 4.28
C LYS A 648 25.92 -21.67 4.44
N ALA A 649 24.82 -22.33 4.82
CA ALA A 649 23.57 -21.64 5.11
C ALA A 649 23.75 -20.59 6.21
N LEU A 650 24.50 -20.92 7.27
CA LEU A 650 24.80 -20.02 8.38
C LEU A 650 25.84 -18.94 8.05
N GLN A 651 26.73 -19.19 7.08
CA GLN A 651 27.63 -18.17 6.56
C GLN A 651 26.85 -17.01 5.93
N TYR A 652 25.79 -17.33 5.18
CA TYR A 652 24.93 -16.33 4.52
C TYR A 652 23.79 -15.82 5.41
N SER A 653 23.36 -16.62 6.40
CA SER A 653 22.30 -16.26 7.35
C SER A 653 22.65 -16.74 8.76
N PRO A 654 23.45 -15.97 9.52
CA PRO A 654 23.94 -16.36 10.85
C PRO A 654 22.85 -16.57 11.92
N ASP A 655 21.64 -16.05 11.69
CA ASP A 655 20.48 -16.14 12.58
C ASP A 655 19.47 -17.23 12.15
N TYR A 656 19.84 -18.09 11.20
CA TYR A 656 18.96 -19.13 10.68
C TYR A 656 18.77 -20.27 11.69
N ALA A 657 17.74 -20.13 12.53
CA ALA A 657 17.43 -21.06 13.62
C ALA A 657 17.29 -22.53 13.18
N GLU A 658 16.70 -22.80 12.01
CA GLU A 658 16.53 -24.17 11.49
C GLU A 658 17.87 -24.76 11.05
N ALA A 659 18.69 -24.01 10.30
CA ALA A 659 20.05 -24.42 9.95
C ALA A 659 20.92 -24.66 11.20
N HIS A 660 20.76 -23.85 12.25
CA HIS A 660 21.38 -24.08 13.56
C HIS A 660 20.91 -25.39 14.22
N SER A 661 19.61 -25.67 14.20
CA SER A 661 19.06 -26.94 14.72
C SER A 661 19.59 -28.14 13.94
N ASN A 662 19.57 -28.05 12.60
CA ASN A 662 19.98 -29.11 11.69
C ASN A 662 21.49 -29.35 11.75
N LEU A 663 22.31 -28.30 11.80
CA LEU A 663 23.74 -28.40 12.03
C LEU A 663 24.05 -29.06 13.37
N GLY A 664 23.35 -28.63 14.43
CA GLY A 664 23.47 -29.25 15.75
C GLY A 664 23.15 -30.75 15.70
N ALA A 665 22.07 -31.14 15.02
CA ALA A 665 21.68 -32.54 14.87
C ALA A 665 22.72 -33.34 14.07
N ALA A 666 23.22 -32.81 12.96
CA ALA A 666 24.25 -33.44 12.14
C ALA A 666 25.57 -33.64 12.92
N LEU A 667 26.04 -32.60 13.63
CA LEU A 667 27.24 -32.69 14.48
C LEU A 667 27.05 -33.71 15.62
N ALA A 668 25.86 -33.78 16.20
CA ALA A 668 25.54 -34.76 17.23
C ALA A 668 25.52 -36.19 16.70
N GLN A 669 25.17 -36.40 15.42
CA GLN A 669 25.25 -37.70 14.76
C GLN A 669 26.70 -38.12 14.48
N LEU A 670 27.60 -37.16 14.24
CA LEU A 670 29.06 -37.37 14.17
C LEU A 670 29.72 -37.56 15.55
N GLY A 671 28.96 -37.55 16.65
CA GLY A 671 29.49 -37.62 18.00
C GLY A 671 30.16 -36.33 18.51
N GLN A 672 30.10 -35.24 17.73
CA GLN A 672 30.72 -33.94 18.04
C GLN A 672 29.78 -33.07 18.89
N ILE A 673 29.36 -33.59 20.04
CA ILE A 673 28.32 -32.96 20.88
C ILE A 673 28.76 -31.58 21.40
N ASP A 674 30.05 -31.39 21.71
CA ASP A 674 30.59 -30.09 22.14
C ASP A 674 30.42 -28.99 21.08
N ARG A 675 30.52 -29.35 19.79
CA ARG A 675 30.27 -28.42 18.67
C ARG A 675 28.77 -28.25 18.41
N ALA A 676 27.96 -29.27 18.66
CA ALA A 676 26.52 -29.23 18.43
C ALA A 676 25.79 -28.28 19.40
N LEU A 677 26.20 -28.27 20.67
CA LEU A 677 25.48 -27.58 21.74
C LEU A 677 25.30 -26.06 21.49
N PRO A 678 26.34 -25.27 21.12
CA PRO A 678 26.17 -23.85 20.86
C PRO A 678 25.17 -23.56 19.72
N HIS A 679 25.12 -24.41 18.69
CA HIS A 679 24.17 -24.25 17.60
C HIS A 679 22.74 -24.57 18.04
N MET A 680 22.53 -25.60 18.85
CA MET A 680 21.20 -25.90 19.40
C MET A 680 20.72 -24.80 20.38
N GLN A 681 21.62 -24.21 21.16
CA GLN A 681 21.32 -23.06 22.02
C GLN A 681 20.91 -21.84 21.18
N LYS A 682 21.68 -21.49 20.14
CA LYS A 682 21.33 -20.42 19.20
C LYS A 682 19.99 -20.68 18.51
N SER A 683 19.70 -21.93 18.13
CA SER A 683 18.40 -22.28 17.56
C SER A 683 17.25 -21.94 18.51
N VAL A 684 17.38 -22.25 19.81
CA VAL A 684 16.36 -21.92 20.83
C VAL A 684 16.35 -20.43 21.16
N GLU A 685 17.49 -19.76 21.18
CA GLU A 685 17.61 -18.31 21.38
C GLU A 685 16.89 -17.54 20.26
N TYR A 686 17.20 -17.90 19.01
CA TYR A 686 16.55 -17.31 17.86
C TYR A 686 15.09 -17.73 17.77
N LYS A 687 14.73 -18.96 18.16
CA LYS A 687 13.39 -19.53 18.00
C LYS A 687 12.85 -20.19 19.29
N PRO A 688 12.50 -19.39 20.33
CA PRO A 688 12.14 -19.92 21.66
C PRO A 688 10.82 -20.70 21.71
N THR A 689 9.95 -20.58 20.72
CA THR A 689 8.66 -21.31 20.66
C THR A 689 8.70 -22.60 19.82
N ASP A 690 9.86 -23.02 19.31
CA ASP A 690 9.98 -24.28 18.57
C ASP A 690 10.23 -25.46 19.50
N ALA A 691 9.25 -26.35 19.54
CA ALA A 691 9.31 -27.57 20.33
C ALA A 691 10.44 -28.51 19.87
N ASN A 692 10.72 -28.60 18.57
CA ASN A 692 11.77 -29.47 18.04
C ASN A 692 13.16 -28.93 18.36
N ALA A 693 13.38 -27.62 18.25
CA ALA A 693 14.65 -27.00 18.63
C ALA A 693 14.97 -27.24 20.12
N ARG A 694 13.96 -27.08 21.00
CA ARG A 694 14.11 -27.37 22.43
C ARG A 694 14.31 -28.84 22.73
N ARG A 695 13.61 -29.73 22.02
CA ARG A 695 13.81 -31.18 22.12
C ARG A 695 15.24 -31.56 21.73
N ASN A 696 15.76 -31.01 20.63
CA ASN A 696 17.13 -31.27 20.18
C ASN A 696 18.14 -30.79 21.22
N LEU A 697 17.97 -29.58 21.75
CA LEU A 697 18.81 -29.04 22.84
C LEU A 697 18.76 -29.94 24.09
N ALA A 698 17.57 -30.38 24.51
CA ALA A 698 17.41 -31.30 25.64
C ALA A 698 18.16 -32.63 25.40
N LEU A 699 18.08 -33.18 24.19
CA LEU A 699 18.77 -34.41 23.82
C LEU A 699 20.29 -34.25 23.80
N ALA A 700 20.82 -33.12 23.34
CA ALA A 700 22.25 -32.85 23.37
C ALA A 700 22.77 -32.71 24.80
N LEU A 701 22.09 -31.92 25.64
CA LEU A 701 22.42 -31.76 27.06
C LEU A 701 22.38 -33.10 27.80
N TYR A 702 21.39 -33.94 27.48
CA TYR A 702 21.28 -35.29 27.99
C TYR A 702 22.50 -36.16 27.66
N ARG A 703 22.93 -36.16 26.38
CA ARG A 703 24.11 -36.92 25.92
C ARG A 703 25.41 -36.45 26.57
N MET A 704 25.47 -35.22 27.07
CA MET A 704 26.60 -34.69 27.84
C MET A 704 26.50 -34.99 29.35
N GLY A 705 25.48 -35.72 29.81
CA GLY A 705 25.22 -35.94 31.24
C GLY A 705 24.69 -34.72 31.99
N ARG A 706 24.35 -33.63 31.28
CA ARG A 706 23.84 -32.36 31.85
C ARG A 706 22.32 -32.44 32.10
N VAL A 707 21.88 -33.48 32.80
CA VAL A 707 20.45 -33.80 33.02
C VAL A 707 19.68 -32.64 33.65
N LYS A 708 20.29 -31.93 34.62
CA LYS A 708 19.67 -30.77 35.28
C LYS A 708 19.29 -29.65 34.31
N GLU A 709 20.05 -29.47 33.24
CA GLU A 709 19.79 -28.46 32.21
C GLU A 709 18.89 -28.99 31.09
N ALA A 710 18.91 -30.31 30.83
CA ALA A 710 18.07 -30.94 29.81
C ALA A 710 16.57 -30.93 30.19
N VAL A 711 16.24 -31.18 31.47
CA VAL A 711 14.86 -31.23 31.98
C VAL A 711 14.02 -29.99 31.61
N PRO A 712 14.42 -28.75 31.95
CA PRO A 712 13.60 -27.57 31.63
C PRO A 712 13.40 -27.35 30.12
N GLN A 713 14.36 -27.77 29.29
CA GLN A 713 14.21 -27.69 27.83
C GLN A 713 13.18 -28.71 27.32
N ALA A 714 13.20 -29.95 27.84
CA ALA A 714 12.22 -30.97 27.49
C ALA A 714 10.81 -30.64 28.02
N GLU A 715 10.69 -30.08 29.22
CA GLU A 715 9.41 -29.60 29.78
C GLU A 715 8.79 -28.54 28.86
N GLN A 716 9.58 -27.55 28.45
CA GLN A 716 9.12 -26.50 27.56
C GLN A 716 8.83 -27.02 26.14
N ALA A 717 9.60 -27.99 25.63
CA ALA A 717 9.31 -28.65 24.35
C ALA A 717 7.92 -29.34 24.37
N VAL A 718 7.63 -30.13 25.41
CA VAL A 718 6.34 -30.79 25.59
C VAL A 718 5.20 -29.78 25.73
N LYS A 719 5.41 -28.68 26.46
CA LYS A 719 4.44 -27.59 26.61
C LYS A 719 4.11 -26.94 25.26
N LEU A 720 5.14 -26.61 24.47
CA LEU A 720 4.98 -26.00 23.15
C LEU A 720 4.30 -26.94 22.14
N ALA A 721 4.56 -28.25 22.22
CA ALA A 721 3.90 -29.27 21.41
C ALA A 721 2.47 -29.62 21.88
N GLY A 722 1.91 -28.88 22.83
CA GLY A 722 0.56 -29.12 23.36
C GLY A 722 0.42 -30.49 24.05
N SER A 723 1.52 -31.10 24.50
CA SER A 723 1.56 -32.41 25.15
C SER A 723 1.04 -33.59 24.30
N ARG A 724 1.17 -33.51 22.97
CA ARG A 724 0.64 -34.52 22.03
C ARG A 724 1.71 -35.30 21.26
N ASP A 725 2.99 -35.05 21.50
CA ASP A 725 4.09 -35.79 20.86
C ASP A 725 4.62 -36.90 21.79
N PRO A 726 4.40 -38.19 21.46
CA PRO A 726 4.87 -39.30 22.28
C PRO A 726 6.39 -39.36 22.42
N ASN A 727 7.16 -38.91 21.42
CA ASN A 727 8.62 -38.92 21.47
C ASN A 727 9.18 -37.85 22.42
N MET A 728 8.57 -36.67 22.44
CA MET A 728 8.97 -35.61 23.39
C MET A 728 8.61 -36.00 24.83
N LEU A 729 7.44 -36.61 25.03
CA LEU A 729 7.03 -37.14 26.34
C LEU A 729 7.93 -38.30 26.80
N ALA A 730 8.35 -39.18 25.90
CA ALA A 730 9.29 -40.27 26.21
C ALA A 730 10.68 -39.74 26.61
N LEU A 731 11.17 -38.69 25.92
CA LEU A 731 12.41 -38.01 26.29
C LEU A 731 12.29 -37.36 27.68
N LEU A 732 11.21 -36.61 27.93
CA LEU A 732 10.96 -35.98 29.22
C LEU A 732 10.87 -37.01 30.35
N SER A 733 10.16 -38.12 30.12
CA SER A 733 10.09 -39.25 31.04
C SER A 733 11.48 -39.81 31.38
N ARG A 734 12.38 -39.90 30.40
CA ARG A 734 13.75 -40.41 30.60
C ARG A 734 14.55 -39.46 31.50
N LEU A 735 14.47 -38.18 31.19
CA LEU A 735 15.15 -37.13 31.96
C LEU A 735 14.66 -37.04 33.40
N TYR A 736 13.35 -37.20 33.63
CA TYR A 736 12.80 -37.26 34.97
C TYR A 736 13.31 -38.45 35.77
N ALA A 737 13.32 -39.66 35.18
CA ALA A 737 13.82 -40.86 35.85
C ALA A 737 15.29 -40.69 36.28
N GLU A 738 16.14 -40.16 35.40
CA GLU A 738 17.55 -39.93 35.69
C GLU A 738 17.82 -38.78 36.67
N SER A 739 16.90 -37.82 36.76
CA SER A 739 16.96 -36.76 37.77
C SER A 739 16.39 -37.17 39.14
N GLY A 740 15.95 -38.43 39.30
CA GLY A 740 15.32 -38.95 40.53
C GLY A 740 13.85 -38.57 40.71
N ARG A 741 13.23 -37.92 39.72
CA ARG A 741 11.82 -37.47 39.69
C ARG A 741 10.90 -38.59 39.18
N MET A 742 10.91 -39.73 39.87
CA MET A 742 10.24 -40.96 39.41
C MET A 742 8.71 -40.82 39.23
N PRO A 743 7.96 -40.11 40.10
CA PRO A 743 6.52 -39.90 39.89
C PRO A 743 6.22 -39.17 38.56
N GLU A 744 6.95 -38.10 38.25
CA GLU A 744 6.78 -37.35 37.00
C GLU A 744 7.25 -38.14 35.78
N ALA A 745 8.29 -38.97 35.92
CA ALA A 745 8.75 -39.87 34.87
C ALA A 745 7.65 -40.84 34.42
N VAL A 746 6.88 -41.37 35.37
CA VAL A 746 5.79 -42.32 35.15
C VAL A 746 4.57 -41.63 34.53
N ASP A 747 4.23 -40.42 34.98
CA ASP A 747 3.16 -39.61 34.37
C ASP A 747 3.45 -39.35 32.88
N ALA A 748 4.66 -38.85 32.59
CA ALA A 748 5.08 -38.58 31.22
C ALA A 748 5.09 -39.86 30.36
N ALA A 749 5.53 -41.00 30.92
CA ALA A 749 5.51 -42.29 30.21
C ALA A 749 4.08 -42.78 29.91
N ARG A 750 3.14 -42.63 30.85
CA ARG A 750 1.72 -43.00 30.64
C ARG A 750 1.09 -42.15 29.54
N ARG A 751 1.37 -40.84 29.54
CA ARG A 751 0.89 -39.91 28.51
C ARG A 751 1.51 -40.21 27.15
N ALA A 752 2.80 -40.55 27.09
CA ALA A 752 3.45 -40.99 25.85
C ALA A 752 2.78 -42.27 25.32
N LEU A 753 2.58 -43.27 26.17
CA LEU A 753 2.00 -44.56 25.79
C LEU A 753 0.55 -44.43 25.31
N ALA A 754 -0.25 -43.56 25.93
CA ALA A 754 -1.63 -43.28 25.51
C ALA A 754 -1.73 -42.68 24.09
N LEU A 755 -0.63 -42.13 23.57
CA LEU A 755 -0.55 -41.51 22.24
C LEU A 755 0.10 -42.45 21.20
N VAL A 756 0.54 -43.66 21.57
CA VAL A 756 1.11 -44.63 20.64
C VAL A 756 -0.02 -45.39 19.94
N PRO A 757 -0.24 -45.20 18.62
CA PRO A 757 -1.17 -46.05 17.87
C PRO A 757 -0.60 -47.47 17.77
N ASN A 758 -1.39 -48.46 18.19
CA ASN A 758 -0.98 -49.86 18.19
C ASN A 758 -1.27 -50.50 16.80
N PRO A 759 -0.42 -51.39 16.24
CA PRO A 759 0.86 -51.90 16.73
C PRO A 759 2.00 -51.66 15.71
N GLY A 760 2.65 -50.49 15.77
CA GLY A 760 3.80 -50.19 14.90
C GLY A 760 5.16 -50.11 15.59
N ASN A 761 5.22 -50.04 16.94
CA ASN A 761 6.48 -49.73 17.64
C ASN A 761 6.57 -50.44 19.01
N PHE A 762 6.63 -51.77 18.97
CA PHE A 762 6.61 -52.64 20.16
C PHE A 762 7.73 -52.31 21.15
N GLN A 763 8.95 -52.08 20.67
CA GLN A 763 10.11 -51.75 21.51
C GLN A 763 9.94 -50.42 22.26
N PHE A 764 9.44 -49.39 21.57
CA PHE A 764 9.17 -48.08 22.18
C PHE A 764 8.11 -48.16 23.28
N ALA A 765 7.03 -48.91 23.05
CA ALA A 765 5.98 -49.13 24.05
C ALA A 765 6.51 -49.93 25.26
N GLU A 766 7.37 -50.91 25.02
CA GLU A 766 7.96 -51.74 26.07
C GLU A 766 8.88 -50.92 27.00
N GLU A 767 9.73 -50.05 26.45
CA GLU A 767 10.57 -49.14 27.23
C GLU A 767 9.74 -48.24 28.16
N LEU A 768 8.61 -47.73 27.67
CA LEU A 768 7.71 -46.91 28.48
C LEU A 768 7.03 -47.72 29.59
N ARG A 769 6.58 -48.95 29.30
CA ARG A 769 5.98 -49.87 30.29
C ARG A 769 6.97 -50.25 31.38
N GLN A 770 8.21 -50.56 31.02
CA GLN A 770 9.26 -50.86 31.98
C GLN A 770 9.51 -49.69 32.94
N ARG A 771 9.53 -48.45 32.42
CA ARG A 771 9.68 -47.26 33.26
C ARG A 771 8.48 -47.01 34.18
N ILE A 772 7.26 -47.34 33.74
CA ILE A 772 6.06 -47.29 34.59
C ILE A 772 6.20 -48.30 35.74
N ALA A 773 6.70 -49.51 35.48
CA ALA A 773 6.85 -50.58 36.47
C ALA A 773 7.96 -50.33 37.50
N GLN A 774 8.93 -49.44 37.20
CA GLN A 774 10.02 -49.05 38.10
C GLN A 774 9.59 -48.05 39.18
N ASN A 775 8.34 -47.58 39.20
CA ASN A 775 7.83 -46.70 40.24
C ASN A 775 7.68 -47.47 41.58
N PRO A 776 8.32 -47.04 42.68
CA PRO A 776 8.11 -47.66 43.99
C PRO A 776 6.65 -47.60 44.47
N ALA A 777 5.83 -46.68 43.95
CA ALA A 777 4.40 -46.58 44.28
C ALA A 777 3.49 -47.59 43.55
N THR A 778 3.96 -48.31 42.54
CA THR A 778 3.18 -49.34 41.81
C THR A 778 3.44 -50.78 42.31
N ARG A 779 4.29 -50.96 43.32
CA ARG A 779 4.59 -52.27 43.95
C ARG A 779 3.68 -52.60 45.15
N ARG A 780 2.52 -51.95 45.29
CA ARG A 780 1.52 -52.27 46.31
C ARG A 780 0.27 -52.87 45.68
#